data_AF-A0A369XHH8-F1
#
_entry.id   AF-A0A369XHH8-F1
#
_cell.length_a   1.000
_cell.length_b   1.000
_cell.length_c   1.000
_cell.angle_alpha   90.00
_cell.angle_beta   90.00
_cell.angle_gamma   90.00
#
_symmetry.space_group_name_H-M   'P 1'
#
loop_
_entity.id
_entity.type
_entity.pdbx_description
1 polymer ?
#
loop_
_entity_poly.entity_id
_entity_poly.type
_entity_poly.pdbx_seq_one_letter_code
_entity_poly.pdbx_strand_id
1 'polypeptide(L)'
;MINRQYLATWSLAVDDAGFAQALAALGAWLAASPLVVVGSSDDSAADTAASIARFLVEAGQEEERPPDEDREREQNRGLLAWQPPTADPLDSWPAASLLAAAWSAFVAQTHAGPRLAVRSHAQSWNTLLPMLQTLQHPAVGAASVFVADAFAADGRIDWQLPFQIAVLSDDRLANAFANTPVPRPQPWPYRFGVAGRATPRLEVLVFSGSLRQTAARLLSQRSPSRAALVLILGGLDASGDSYALLRVVAGELAAEGVVCVAPFAAAGELADASSGPALPALQHFAHALSHNTALDIALAQAFGQGITAVLGGDLLHISTLSHSLGTLTARLRALPEDAELAVSEHSLWRLVDDPDRVTATLTRGTRGAAGSVEGGERGQRSERAGDALSSARNVSPHLLARGIDDSSARYGYDHESDEAASLAEIAGELRDREAAAAVDQAELRFIQHSFWRKHAEQLVEERQRLQVGVPIMLRLRIGPPDEQWHSAPAAFPAHELPRSQRPHRLQVVFHEPTQLDAPLLGQLLLPRVGPSTVAEFVFTPRTVAAFEGRVSVLHRGRVLQTVLIHSRVATADEAIDAGNAGEVISQQVEARVREHWGELGSRRRFDASFILNHSNQQRPLLTGIAGKRAWAKDLSGIDEPIASINQLLSEVAHSVADYSDGLTSGDNRKLFIKLARLGADLYSSLVIDNLQPLQSEGMDVDEATHIQLVSTRADAVVPFEFIYQYQPPDDDAAVDFCPNALQALADGACPQACAGQQEPRRHVCPMGFWGLRKVIERHVYNPAIDVPNQAEVIVQAEPVGARVRLQLDQGALVAYSQEVKAGEVAPLLAALRQRLPQAVHVAGNWEEWKQAVSGSHPSLLVAFPHNTGERQDIALEIGGMAFKTLRLPREYVHVEGAYPLLLLLGCDTASSAQHYANHIRYFRQAGAAVIVSTIATVFGPHAVRVGEKLLEVLLAINRQSTADEQSGTARQPDAVPCLGEALRAAKRQALLDSLPMALCVVAFGDADWRL
;
A
#
# COMPACT_ATOMS: atom_id res chain seq x y z
N MET A 1 -6.65 -43.81 -12.89
CA MET A 1 -8.03 -44.32 -13.02
C MET A 1 -8.96 -43.13 -12.82
N ILE A 2 -9.72 -42.77 -13.84
CA ILE A 2 -10.57 -41.57 -13.84
C ILE A 2 -11.83 -41.82 -13.01
N ASN A 3 -12.27 -40.83 -12.22
CA ASN A 3 -13.53 -40.94 -11.46
C ASN A 3 -14.74 -40.73 -12.39
N ARG A 4 -15.52 -41.80 -12.62
CA ARG A 4 -16.71 -41.81 -13.50
C ARG A 4 -18.04 -41.73 -12.75
N GLN A 5 -18.06 -41.35 -11.46
CA GLN A 5 -19.17 -41.60 -10.51
C GLN A 5 -20.60 -41.24 -10.98
N TYR A 6 -20.78 -40.32 -11.92
CA TYR A 6 -22.11 -39.90 -12.43
C TYR A 6 -22.36 -40.27 -13.91
N LEU A 7 -21.36 -40.80 -14.62
CA LEU A 7 -21.38 -41.05 -16.06
C LEU A 7 -20.89 -42.46 -16.43
N ALA A 8 -20.74 -43.34 -15.43
CA ALA A 8 -20.18 -44.68 -15.61
C ALA A 8 -21.01 -45.54 -16.58
N THR A 9 -22.34 -45.48 -16.50
CA THR A 9 -23.26 -46.22 -17.37
C THR A 9 -23.21 -45.74 -18.81
N TRP A 10 -23.15 -44.43 -19.04
CA TRP A 10 -23.04 -43.83 -20.38
C TRP A 10 -21.68 -44.12 -21.05
N SER A 11 -20.63 -44.32 -20.27
CA SER A 11 -19.25 -44.51 -20.75
C SER A 11 -18.76 -45.96 -20.76
N LEU A 12 -19.64 -46.95 -20.61
CA LEU A 12 -19.25 -48.38 -20.54
C LEU A 12 -18.49 -48.88 -21.77
N ALA A 13 -18.75 -48.30 -22.94
CA ALA A 13 -18.16 -48.71 -24.21
C ALA A 13 -16.77 -48.09 -24.47
N VAL A 14 -16.23 -47.27 -23.56
CA VAL A 14 -14.96 -46.55 -23.74
C VAL A 14 -14.03 -46.72 -22.53
N ASP A 15 -12.72 -46.76 -22.80
CA ASP A 15 -11.67 -46.75 -21.78
C ASP A 15 -11.51 -45.35 -21.14
N ASP A 16 -10.54 -45.17 -20.23
CA ASP A 16 -10.37 -43.89 -19.53
C ASP A 16 -10.00 -42.74 -20.49
N ALA A 17 -9.20 -43.04 -21.52
CA ALA A 17 -8.84 -42.07 -22.55
C ALA A 17 -10.07 -41.65 -23.39
N GLY A 18 -10.85 -42.62 -23.86
CA GLY A 18 -12.08 -42.39 -24.60
C GLY A 18 -13.16 -41.72 -23.75
N PHE A 19 -13.24 -42.02 -22.45
CA PHE A 19 -14.14 -41.32 -21.54
C PHE A 19 -13.81 -39.84 -21.41
N ALA A 20 -12.53 -39.49 -21.25
CA ALA A 20 -12.11 -38.10 -21.14
C ALA A 20 -12.42 -37.30 -22.42
N GLN A 21 -12.15 -37.90 -23.58
CA GLN A 21 -12.48 -37.31 -24.89
C GLN A 21 -14.00 -37.15 -25.07
N ALA A 22 -14.79 -38.16 -24.70
CA ALA A 22 -16.24 -38.09 -24.76
C ALA A 22 -16.81 -36.99 -23.86
N LEU A 23 -16.27 -36.83 -22.64
CA LEU A 23 -16.68 -35.79 -21.70
C LEU A 23 -16.36 -34.38 -22.22
N ALA A 24 -15.19 -34.20 -22.84
CA ALA A 24 -14.80 -32.94 -23.46
C ALA A 24 -15.76 -32.54 -24.59
N ALA A 25 -16.06 -33.46 -25.50
CA ALA A 25 -17.04 -33.24 -26.57
C ALA A 25 -18.44 -32.96 -26.05
N LEU A 26 -18.92 -33.73 -25.06
CA LEU A 26 -20.26 -33.57 -24.51
C LEU A 26 -20.45 -32.16 -23.92
N GLY A 27 -19.55 -31.71 -23.04
CA GLY A 27 -19.73 -30.42 -22.40
C GLY A 27 -19.49 -29.22 -23.34
N ALA A 28 -18.65 -29.37 -24.37
CA ALA A 28 -18.53 -28.35 -25.42
C ALA A 28 -19.80 -28.26 -26.27
N TRP A 29 -20.40 -29.41 -26.60
CA TRP A 29 -21.68 -29.46 -27.32
C TRP A 29 -22.83 -28.84 -26.52
N LEU A 30 -22.91 -29.14 -25.22
CA LEU A 30 -23.92 -28.55 -24.32
C LEU A 30 -23.78 -27.03 -24.18
N ALA A 31 -22.54 -26.52 -24.17
CA ALA A 31 -22.30 -25.09 -24.04
C ALA A 31 -22.79 -24.26 -25.23
N ALA A 32 -22.98 -24.89 -26.39
CA ALA A 32 -23.20 -24.21 -27.67
C ALA A 32 -24.64 -24.30 -28.23
N SER A 33 -25.62 -24.90 -27.53
CA SER A 33 -26.98 -25.13 -28.07
C SER A 33 -28.12 -24.36 -27.39
N PRO A 34 -29.09 -23.89 -28.19
CA PRO A 34 -30.42 -24.50 -28.15
C PRO A 34 -30.99 -25.03 -29.50
N LEU A 35 -30.25 -25.11 -30.61
CA LEU A 35 -30.88 -25.16 -31.96
C LEU A 35 -30.47 -26.24 -32.98
N VAL A 36 -29.61 -27.23 -32.68
CA VAL A 36 -29.20 -28.22 -33.71
C VAL A 36 -29.67 -29.63 -33.40
N VAL A 37 -30.66 -30.11 -34.17
CA VAL A 37 -31.04 -31.52 -34.29
C VAL A 37 -29.95 -32.24 -35.07
N VAL A 38 -29.27 -33.19 -34.45
CA VAL A 38 -28.29 -34.07 -35.11
C VAL A 38 -29.04 -35.07 -35.99
N GLY A 39 -28.99 -34.87 -37.31
CA GLY A 39 -29.12 -35.91 -38.35
C GLY A 39 -30.48 -36.61 -38.51
N SER A 40 -30.78 -37.00 -39.75
CA SER A 40 -31.94 -37.85 -40.07
C SER A 40 -31.64 -39.32 -39.70
N SER A 41 -32.66 -40.18 -39.59
CA SER A 41 -32.53 -41.59 -39.17
C SER A 41 -31.67 -42.49 -40.07
N ASP A 42 -31.06 -41.97 -41.14
CA ASP A 42 -30.29 -42.69 -42.15
C ASP A 42 -28.77 -42.44 -42.13
N ASP A 43 -28.24 -41.59 -41.24
CA ASP A 43 -26.80 -41.29 -41.18
C ASP A 43 -25.98 -42.41 -40.50
N SER A 44 -24.78 -42.72 -41.03
CA SER A 44 -23.85 -43.65 -40.37
C SER A 44 -23.19 -43.00 -39.15
N ALA A 45 -22.76 -43.80 -38.17
CA ALA A 45 -22.06 -43.28 -36.98
C ALA A 45 -20.79 -42.47 -37.33
N ALA A 46 -20.12 -42.77 -38.45
CA ALA A 46 -18.96 -42.00 -38.91
C ALA A 46 -19.37 -40.61 -39.42
N ASP A 47 -20.49 -40.49 -40.11
CA ASP A 47 -21.00 -39.23 -40.66
C ASP A 47 -21.52 -38.31 -39.54
N THR A 48 -22.15 -38.89 -38.52
CA THR A 48 -22.57 -38.18 -37.32
C THR A 48 -21.37 -37.65 -36.53
N ALA A 49 -20.33 -38.47 -36.34
CA ALA A 49 -19.10 -38.05 -35.66
C ALA A 49 -18.37 -36.93 -36.42
N ALA A 50 -18.28 -37.03 -37.76
CA ALA A 50 -17.68 -35.99 -38.60
C ALA A 50 -18.46 -34.67 -38.54
N SER A 51 -19.79 -34.74 -38.44
CA SER A 51 -20.64 -33.55 -38.31
C SER A 51 -20.48 -32.87 -36.96
N ILE A 52 -20.39 -33.63 -35.86
CA ILE A 52 -20.09 -33.09 -34.53
C ILE A 52 -18.67 -32.50 -34.49
N ALA A 53 -17.68 -33.14 -35.12
CA ALA A 53 -16.32 -32.61 -35.19
C ALA A 53 -16.28 -31.26 -35.94
N ARG A 54 -17.00 -31.13 -37.06
CA ARG A 54 -17.12 -29.87 -37.81
C ARG A 54 -17.77 -28.77 -36.97
N PHE A 55 -18.82 -29.10 -36.24
CA PHE A 55 -19.46 -28.18 -35.31
C PHE A 55 -18.50 -27.68 -34.24
N LEU A 56 -17.67 -28.55 -33.66
CA LEU A 56 -16.65 -28.14 -32.68
C LEU A 56 -15.60 -27.20 -33.29
N VAL A 57 -15.25 -27.38 -34.58
CA VAL A 57 -14.38 -26.44 -35.31
C VAL A 57 -15.06 -25.07 -35.45
N GLU A 58 -16.33 -25.05 -35.85
CA GLU A 58 -17.13 -23.83 -36.02
C GLU A 58 -17.32 -23.10 -34.68
N ALA A 59 -17.67 -23.82 -33.61
CA ALA A 59 -17.83 -23.27 -32.27
C ALA A 59 -16.52 -22.68 -31.70
N GLY A 60 -15.36 -23.21 -32.10
CA GLY A 60 -14.05 -22.66 -31.75
C GLY A 60 -13.61 -21.47 -32.62
N GLN A 61 -14.41 -21.09 -33.62
CA GLN A 61 -14.19 -19.98 -34.56
C GLN A 61 -15.26 -18.86 -34.43
N GLU A 62 -16.45 -19.12 -33.89
CA GLU A 62 -17.64 -18.24 -34.02
C GLU A 62 -17.91 -17.19 -32.91
N GLU A 63 -17.08 -16.98 -31.88
CA GLU A 63 -17.30 -15.84 -30.96
C GLU A 63 -16.78 -14.52 -31.56
N GLU A 64 -17.64 -13.83 -32.34
CA GLU A 64 -17.38 -12.54 -33.00
C GLU A 64 -18.35 -11.42 -32.52
N ARG A 65 -17.83 -10.29 -31.97
CA ARG A 65 -17.97 -8.87 -32.45
C ARG A 65 -17.66 -7.81 -31.37
N PRO A 66 -16.99 -6.67 -31.69
CA PRO A 66 -17.15 -5.77 -32.87
C PRO A 66 -15.98 -5.80 -33.91
N PRO A 67 -15.99 -4.93 -34.97
CA PRO A 67 -15.12 -5.03 -36.14
C PRO A 67 -13.81 -4.21 -36.09
N ASP A 68 -13.26 -3.96 -34.91
CA ASP A 68 -11.88 -3.47 -34.76
C ASP A 68 -11.07 -4.57 -34.08
N GLU A 69 -9.90 -4.89 -34.63
CA GLU A 69 -8.87 -5.82 -34.12
C GLU A 69 -8.89 -7.28 -34.61
N ASP A 70 -8.18 -7.55 -35.70
CA ASP A 70 -7.76 -8.89 -36.14
C ASP A 70 -6.95 -9.67 -35.08
N ARG A 71 -6.42 -8.98 -34.06
CA ARG A 71 -5.57 -9.54 -32.99
C ARG A 71 -6.32 -10.26 -31.88
N GLU A 72 -7.50 -9.77 -31.49
CA GLU A 72 -8.36 -10.46 -30.52
C GLU A 72 -8.83 -11.82 -31.08
N ARG A 73 -9.05 -11.90 -32.40
CA ARG A 73 -9.42 -13.15 -33.10
C ARG A 73 -8.31 -14.21 -33.02
N GLU A 74 -7.05 -13.81 -33.12
CA GLU A 74 -5.91 -14.73 -33.01
C GLU A 74 -5.69 -15.19 -31.56
N GLN A 75 -5.97 -14.32 -30.58
CA GLN A 75 -5.86 -14.62 -29.15
C GLN A 75 -7.00 -15.50 -28.61
N ASN A 76 -8.20 -15.42 -29.16
CA ASN A 76 -9.34 -16.27 -28.80
C ASN A 76 -9.42 -17.55 -29.64
N ARG A 77 -8.47 -17.73 -30.57
CA ARG A 77 -8.44 -18.88 -31.47
C ARG A 77 -8.37 -20.19 -30.67
N GLY A 78 -9.34 -21.06 -30.91
CA GLY A 78 -9.43 -22.37 -30.25
C GLY A 78 -9.97 -22.34 -28.83
N LEU A 79 -10.51 -21.20 -28.35
CA LEU A 79 -11.26 -21.14 -27.11
C LEU A 79 -12.64 -21.78 -27.29
N LEU A 80 -12.95 -22.80 -26.49
CA LEU A 80 -14.22 -23.50 -26.49
C LEU A 80 -14.88 -23.37 -25.11
N ALA A 81 -16.08 -22.81 -25.09
CA ALA A 81 -16.93 -22.87 -23.91
C ALA A 81 -17.27 -24.33 -23.60
N TRP A 82 -17.22 -24.69 -22.32
CA TRP A 82 -17.57 -26.03 -21.84
C TRP A 82 -18.50 -25.91 -20.64
N GLN A 83 -19.55 -26.73 -20.59
CA GLN A 83 -20.49 -26.76 -19.48
C GLN A 83 -20.62 -28.17 -18.92
N PRO A 84 -20.74 -28.32 -17.58
CA PRO A 84 -20.94 -29.62 -16.96
C PRO A 84 -22.31 -30.19 -17.38
N PRO A 85 -22.41 -31.50 -17.69
CA PRO A 85 -23.68 -32.13 -18.00
C PRO A 85 -24.70 -31.94 -16.87
N THR A 86 -25.91 -31.49 -17.21
CA THR A 86 -27.06 -31.37 -16.30
C THR A 86 -27.79 -32.71 -16.14
N ALA A 87 -28.73 -32.80 -15.20
CA ALA A 87 -29.47 -34.04 -14.89
C ALA A 87 -30.50 -34.47 -15.95
N ASP A 88 -30.20 -34.27 -17.23
CA ASP A 88 -31.00 -34.79 -18.33
C ASP A 88 -30.93 -36.33 -18.37
N PRO A 89 -31.94 -37.01 -18.93
CA PRO A 89 -31.88 -38.45 -19.10
C PRO A 89 -30.65 -38.83 -19.94
N LEU A 90 -29.81 -39.74 -19.43
CA LEU A 90 -28.59 -40.20 -20.13
C LEU A 90 -28.86 -40.65 -21.57
N ASP A 91 -30.08 -41.15 -21.84
CA ASP A 91 -30.54 -41.63 -23.15
C ASP A 91 -30.76 -40.51 -24.20
N SER A 92 -30.77 -39.24 -23.78
CA SER A 92 -30.89 -38.07 -24.66
C SER A 92 -29.58 -37.61 -25.27
N TRP A 93 -28.45 -38.16 -24.82
CA TRP A 93 -27.13 -37.78 -25.29
C TRP A 93 -26.60 -38.76 -26.33
N PRO A 94 -25.76 -38.30 -27.28
CA PRO A 94 -25.06 -39.20 -28.16
C PRO A 94 -24.19 -40.21 -27.38
N ALA A 95 -23.96 -41.39 -27.95
CA ALA A 95 -23.14 -42.43 -27.32
C ALA A 95 -21.71 -41.94 -27.04
N ALA A 96 -21.13 -42.31 -25.90
CA ALA A 96 -19.78 -41.86 -25.52
C ALA A 96 -18.70 -42.22 -26.55
N SER A 97 -18.80 -43.39 -27.21
CA SER A 97 -17.88 -43.80 -28.27
C SER A 97 -17.93 -42.90 -29.51
N LEU A 98 -19.12 -42.40 -29.86
CA LEU A 98 -19.32 -41.45 -30.95
C LEU A 98 -18.66 -40.10 -30.63
N LEU A 99 -18.89 -39.59 -29.42
CA LEU A 99 -18.34 -38.32 -28.96
C LEU A 99 -16.82 -38.37 -28.80
N ALA A 100 -16.27 -39.49 -28.32
CA ALA A 100 -14.82 -39.70 -28.28
C ALA A 100 -14.19 -39.67 -29.68
N ALA A 101 -14.83 -40.36 -30.65
CA ALA A 101 -14.37 -40.35 -32.05
C ALA A 101 -14.45 -38.95 -32.67
N ALA A 102 -15.54 -38.21 -32.43
CA ALA A 102 -15.71 -36.84 -32.89
C ALA A 102 -14.65 -35.91 -32.29
N TRP A 103 -14.38 -36.00 -30.99
CA TRP A 103 -13.34 -35.23 -30.32
C TRP A 103 -11.95 -35.52 -30.88
N SER A 104 -11.62 -36.80 -31.07
CA SER A 104 -10.33 -37.20 -31.63
C SER A 104 -10.14 -36.67 -33.06
N ALA A 105 -11.20 -36.68 -33.87
CA ALA A 105 -11.17 -36.11 -35.22
C ALA A 105 -11.02 -34.58 -35.21
N PHE A 106 -11.65 -33.91 -34.24
CA PHE A 106 -11.50 -32.48 -34.01
C PHE A 106 -10.07 -32.10 -33.61
N VAL A 107 -9.51 -32.74 -32.58
CA VAL A 107 -8.14 -32.47 -32.11
C VAL A 107 -7.10 -32.72 -33.20
N ALA A 108 -7.28 -33.77 -34.02
CA ALA A 108 -6.39 -34.06 -35.14
C ALA A 108 -6.35 -32.96 -36.22
N GLN A 109 -7.39 -32.11 -36.29
CA GLN A 109 -7.46 -30.96 -37.20
C GLN A 109 -6.92 -29.67 -36.57
N THR A 110 -6.67 -29.65 -35.26
CA THR A 110 -6.12 -28.49 -34.54
C THR A 110 -4.63 -28.66 -34.27
N HIS A 111 -3.81 -27.66 -34.60
CA HIS A 111 -2.35 -27.74 -34.43
C HIS A 111 -1.88 -27.58 -32.97
N ALA A 112 -2.63 -26.85 -32.14
CA ALA A 112 -2.24 -26.51 -30.77
C ALA A 112 -3.17 -27.10 -29.68
N GLY A 113 -4.22 -27.82 -30.07
CA GLY A 113 -5.27 -28.29 -29.16
C GLY A 113 -6.26 -27.19 -28.72
N PRO A 114 -7.47 -27.54 -28.24
CA PRO A 114 -8.47 -26.58 -27.77
C PRO A 114 -8.17 -26.04 -26.36
N ARG A 115 -8.61 -24.81 -26.09
CA ARG A 115 -8.60 -24.17 -24.76
C ARG A 115 -10.01 -24.26 -24.19
N LEU A 116 -10.19 -24.94 -23.05
CA LEU A 116 -11.53 -25.21 -22.49
C LEU A 116 -11.88 -24.20 -21.38
N ALA A 117 -12.87 -23.35 -21.66
CA ALA A 117 -13.44 -22.39 -20.72
C ALA A 117 -14.68 -22.99 -20.02
N VAL A 118 -14.46 -23.55 -18.83
CA VAL A 118 -15.49 -24.24 -18.04
C VAL A 118 -16.38 -23.22 -17.33
N ARG A 119 -17.68 -23.25 -17.63
CA ARG A 119 -18.71 -22.48 -16.92
C ARG A 119 -19.42 -23.36 -15.90
N SER A 120 -19.29 -23.03 -14.62
CA SER A 120 -19.76 -23.86 -13.50
C SER A 120 -21.29 -23.89 -13.33
N HIS A 121 -22.03 -22.84 -13.74
CA HIS A 121 -23.50 -22.76 -13.66
C HIS A 121 -24.11 -23.26 -12.33
N ALA A 122 -23.52 -22.87 -11.20
CA ALA A 122 -23.95 -23.24 -9.84
C ALA A 122 -23.83 -24.74 -9.47
N GLN A 123 -23.07 -25.54 -10.24
CA GLN A 123 -22.69 -26.89 -9.82
C GLN A 123 -21.84 -26.88 -8.55
N SER A 124 -22.00 -27.91 -7.72
CA SER A 124 -21.16 -28.05 -6.52
C SER A 124 -19.72 -28.35 -6.92
N TRP A 125 -18.75 -27.77 -6.21
CA TRP A 125 -17.33 -27.98 -6.49
C TRP A 125 -16.90 -29.44 -6.40
N ASN A 126 -17.55 -30.22 -5.52
CA ASN A 126 -17.32 -31.65 -5.38
C ASN A 126 -17.70 -32.44 -6.64
N THR A 127 -18.65 -31.92 -7.44
CA THR A 127 -19.03 -32.50 -8.74
C THR A 127 -18.11 -32.00 -9.85
N LEU A 128 -17.75 -30.72 -9.83
CA LEU A 128 -16.99 -30.07 -10.89
C LEU A 128 -15.51 -30.46 -10.91
N LEU A 129 -14.87 -30.57 -9.74
CA LEU A 129 -13.42 -30.81 -9.64
C LEU A 129 -12.97 -32.14 -10.29
N PRO A 130 -13.67 -33.29 -10.10
CA PRO A 130 -13.33 -34.52 -10.82
C PRO A 130 -13.47 -34.40 -12.35
N MET A 131 -14.44 -33.60 -12.82
CA MET A 131 -14.60 -33.34 -14.26
C MET A 131 -13.45 -32.49 -14.79
N LEU A 132 -13.04 -31.44 -14.08
CA LEU A 132 -11.85 -30.63 -14.42
C LEU A 132 -10.60 -31.50 -14.55
N GLN A 133 -10.35 -32.38 -13.58
CA GLN A 133 -9.23 -33.32 -13.61
C GLN A 133 -9.32 -34.30 -14.80
N THR A 134 -10.53 -34.68 -15.20
CA THR A 134 -10.77 -35.55 -16.36
C THR A 134 -10.49 -34.81 -17.67
N LEU A 135 -10.89 -33.54 -17.79
CA LEU A 135 -10.63 -32.70 -18.96
C LEU A 135 -9.13 -32.43 -19.17
N GLN A 136 -8.33 -32.47 -18.10
CA GLN A 136 -6.87 -32.33 -18.13
C GLN A 136 -6.13 -33.62 -18.51
N HIS A 137 -6.86 -34.72 -18.74
CA HIS A 137 -6.24 -35.97 -19.16
C HIS A 137 -5.55 -35.80 -20.53
N PRO A 138 -4.31 -36.30 -20.73
CA PRO A 138 -3.57 -36.09 -21.98
C PRO A 138 -4.30 -36.51 -23.26
N ALA A 139 -5.17 -37.53 -23.16
CA ALA A 139 -5.99 -38.00 -24.29
C ALA A 139 -6.98 -36.95 -24.81
N VAL A 140 -7.38 -35.97 -23.99
CA VAL A 140 -8.23 -34.85 -24.43
C VAL A 140 -7.47 -33.94 -25.40
N GLY A 141 -6.13 -33.85 -25.27
CA GLY A 141 -5.33 -32.98 -26.13
C GLY A 141 -5.65 -31.49 -25.95
N ALA A 142 -6.24 -31.10 -24.82
CA ALA A 142 -6.52 -29.70 -24.51
C ALA A 142 -5.21 -28.94 -24.24
N ALA A 143 -5.10 -27.75 -24.83
CA ALA A 143 -3.99 -26.82 -24.60
C ALA A 143 -4.07 -26.22 -23.19
N SER A 144 -5.29 -25.94 -22.71
CA SER A 144 -5.57 -25.44 -21.36
C SER A 144 -7.00 -25.81 -20.93
N VAL A 145 -7.22 -25.86 -19.62
CA VAL A 145 -8.54 -26.05 -18.99
C VAL A 145 -8.64 -25.14 -17.77
N PHE A 146 -9.66 -24.28 -17.72
CA PHE A 146 -9.86 -23.34 -16.61
C PHE A 146 -11.34 -23.04 -16.35
N VAL A 147 -11.67 -22.61 -15.14
CA VAL A 147 -13.02 -22.17 -14.76
C VAL A 147 -13.17 -20.67 -15.01
N ALA A 148 -14.17 -20.27 -15.80
CA ALA A 148 -14.31 -18.91 -16.31
C ALA A 148 -15.27 -18.01 -15.50
N ASP A 149 -16.15 -18.57 -14.68
CA ASP A 149 -17.29 -17.84 -14.06
C ASP A 149 -17.28 -17.81 -12.51
N ALA A 150 -16.22 -18.32 -11.87
CA ALA A 150 -16.24 -18.57 -10.42
C ALA A 150 -15.85 -17.36 -9.53
N PHE A 151 -15.26 -16.29 -10.08
CA PHE A 151 -15.01 -15.05 -9.35
C PHE A 151 -15.74 -13.89 -10.03
N ALA A 152 -16.56 -13.16 -9.28
CA ALA A 152 -17.14 -11.92 -9.79
C ALA A 152 -16.00 -10.91 -10.00
N ALA A 153 -15.79 -10.49 -11.24
CA ALA A 153 -14.92 -9.37 -11.57
C ALA A 153 -15.43 -8.16 -10.79
N ASP A 154 -14.69 -7.72 -9.79
CA ASP A 154 -14.98 -6.45 -9.15
C ASP A 154 -14.37 -5.27 -9.94
N GLY A 155 -13.70 -5.59 -11.05
CA GLY A 155 -13.07 -4.66 -11.96
C GLY A 155 -11.99 -3.84 -11.26
N ARG A 156 -11.17 -4.42 -10.36
CA ARG A 156 -10.25 -3.66 -9.48
C ARG A 156 -8.74 -3.76 -9.75
N ILE A 157 -8.25 -4.58 -10.68
CA ILE A 157 -6.81 -4.74 -10.97
C ILE A 157 -6.43 -4.49 -12.44
N ASP A 158 -5.43 -3.63 -12.63
CA ASP A 158 -4.84 -3.25 -13.93
C ASP A 158 -3.52 -4.01 -14.11
N TRP A 159 -3.24 -4.54 -15.30
CA TRP A 159 -2.01 -5.31 -15.58
C TRP A 159 -0.97 -4.38 -16.20
N GLN A 160 0.15 -4.14 -15.51
CA GLN A 160 1.09 -3.09 -15.91
C GLN A 160 2.43 -3.65 -16.40
N LEU A 161 3.06 -2.93 -17.34
CA LEU A 161 4.43 -3.20 -17.78
C LEU A 161 5.45 -2.28 -17.07
N PRO A 162 6.57 -2.80 -16.54
CA PRO A 162 6.88 -4.23 -16.45
C PRO A 162 6.03 -4.93 -15.38
N PHE A 163 5.54 -6.14 -15.68
CA PHE A 163 4.68 -6.88 -14.76
C PHE A 163 5.49 -7.53 -13.64
N GLN A 164 4.89 -7.63 -12.46
CA GLN A 164 5.56 -8.11 -11.26
C GLN A 164 5.03 -9.47 -10.82
N ILE A 165 5.97 -10.39 -10.61
CA ILE A 165 5.73 -11.68 -9.96
C ILE A 165 6.42 -11.62 -8.61
N ALA A 166 5.64 -11.70 -7.54
CA ALA A 166 6.18 -11.53 -6.20
C ALA A 166 5.72 -12.60 -5.20
N VAL A 167 6.43 -12.71 -4.10
CA VAL A 167 6.13 -13.55 -2.92
C VAL A 167 6.11 -12.69 -1.67
N LEU A 168 5.39 -13.08 -0.63
CA LEU A 168 5.44 -12.34 0.64
C LEU A 168 6.78 -12.59 1.37
N SER A 169 7.18 -11.67 2.24
CA SER A 169 8.49 -11.75 2.93
C SER A 169 8.60 -12.94 3.91
N ASP A 170 7.47 -13.48 4.36
CA ASP A 170 7.36 -14.68 5.19
C ASP A 170 7.31 -15.99 4.37
N ASP A 171 7.27 -15.91 3.04
CA ASP A 171 7.24 -17.09 2.16
C ASP A 171 8.64 -17.71 2.00
N ARG A 172 8.69 -19.04 1.84
CA ARG A 172 9.94 -19.79 1.63
C ARG A 172 10.70 -19.36 0.37
N LEU A 173 10.01 -18.85 -0.64
CA LEU A 173 10.61 -18.36 -1.88
C LEU A 173 11.15 -16.93 -1.78
N ALA A 174 10.94 -16.22 -0.66
CA ALA A 174 11.34 -14.81 -0.52
C ALA A 174 12.83 -14.57 -0.80
N ASN A 175 13.70 -15.41 -0.25
CA ASN A 175 15.15 -15.29 -0.49
C ASN A 175 15.53 -15.56 -1.94
N ALA A 176 14.90 -16.54 -2.59
CA ALA A 176 15.16 -16.84 -4.00
C ALA A 176 14.72 -15.69 -4.92
N PHE A 177 13.55 -15.10 -4.65
CA PHE A 177 13.05 -13.93 -5.39
C PHE A 177 13.90 -12.68 -5.15
N ALA A 178 14.32 -12.42 -3.90
CA ALA A 178 15.20 -11.31 -3.56
C ALA A 178 16.57 -11.41 -4.25
N ASN A 179 17.08 -12.64 -4.44
CA ASN A 179 18.37 -12.90 -5.07
C ASN A 179 18.29 -13.10 -6.59
N THR A 180 17.09 -13.02 -7.19
CA THR A 180 16.94 -13.15 -8.64
C THR A 180 17.49 -11.87 -9.29
N PRO A 181 18.57 -11.95 -10.09
CA PRO A 181 19.18 -10.77 -10.68
C PRO A 181 18.23 -10.13 -11.68
N VAL A 182 18.17 -8.79 -11.68
CA VAL A 182 17.39 -8.07 -12.68
C VAL A 182 18.11 -8.14 -14.02
N PRO A 183 17.46 -8.64 -15.09
CA PRO A 183 18.09 -8.76 -16.40
C PRO A 183 18.58 -7.40 -16.94
N ARG A 184 19.67 -7.45 -17.70
CA ARG A 184 20.22 -6.31 -18.45
C ARG A 184 20.11 -6.59 -19.95
N PRO A 185 19.82 -5.59 -20.80
CA PRO A 185 19.62 -4.18 -20.46
C PRO A 185 18.27 -3.91 -19.76
N GLN A 186 18.19 -2.82 -19.00
CA GLN A 186 16.92 -2.32 -18.47
C GLN A 186 16.36 -1.24 -19.39
N PRO A 187 15.02 -1.10 -19.46
CA PRO A 187 13.99 -1.84 -18.71
C PRO A 187 13.70 -3.24 -19.29
N TRP A 188 13.21 -4.17 -18.44
CA TRP A 188 12.85 -5.56 -18.81
C TRP A 188 11.35 -5.78 -18.61
N PRO A 189 10.63 -6.58 -19.44
CA PRO A 189 9.17 -6.67 -19.41
C PRO A 189 8.56 -7.23 -18.11
N TYR A 190 9.35 -7.91 -17.28
CA TYR A 190 8.89 -8.43 -15.99
C TYR A 190 9.95 -8.37 -14.88
N ARG A 191 9.50 -8.49 -13.62
CA ARG A 191 10.39 -8.49 -12.44
C ARG A 191 9.94 -9.52 -11.40
N PHE A 192 10.93 -10.15 -10.76
CA PHE A 192 10.73 -10.96 -9.56
C PHE A 192 10.90 -10.12 -8.29
N GLY A 193 9.97 -10.25 -7.35
CA GLY A 193 9.81 -9.36 -6.20
C GLY A 193 9.52 -10.07 -4.87
N VAL A 194 9.91 -9.48 -3.75
CA VAL A 194 9.28 -9.72 -2.45
C VAL A 194 8.27 -8.62 -2.28
N ALA A 195 7.01 -9.01 -2.28
CA ALA A 195 5.87 -8.17 -2.09
C ALA A 195 5.88 -7.58 -0.68
N GLY A 196 5.52 -6.31 -0.59
CA GLY A 196 5.39 -5.61 0.66
C GLY A 196 4.47 -4.40 0.54
N ARG A 197 4.59 -3.50 1.50
CA ARG A 197 3.63 -2.42 1.70
C ARG A 197 3.72 -1.34 0.62
N ALA A 198 4.90 -1.14 0.03
CA ALA A 198 5.20 -0.20 -1.05
C ALA A 198 4.82 -0.75 -2.45
N THR A 199 4.56 -2.05 -2.56
CA THR A 199 4.02 -2.72 -3.77
C THR A 199 2.59 -3.22 -3.53
N PRO A 200 1.63 -2.29 -3.41
CA PRO A 200 0.30 -2.61 -2.90
C PRO A 200 -0.59 -3.39 -3.85
N ARG A 201 -0.25 -3.40 -5.13
CA ARG A 201 -0.92 -4.11 -6.21
C ARG A 201 0.15 -4.73 -7.10
N LEU A 202 -0.07 -5.98 -7.43
CA LEU A 202 0.83 -6.82 -8.21
C LEU A 202 0.02 -7.48 -9.32
N GLU A 203 0.68 -7.79 -10.43
CA GLU A 203 0.10 -8.64 -11.45
C GLU A 203 -0.02 -10.07 -10.93
N VAL A 204 1.05 -10.59 -10.30
CA VAL A 204 1.09 -11.97 -9.79
C VAL A 204 1.66 -12.05 -8.37
N LEU A 205 0.93 -12.70 -7.46
CA LEU A 205 1.41 -13.05 -6.12
C LEU A 205 1.46 -14.57 -5.93
N VAL A 206 2.60 -15.08 -5.49
CA VAL A 206 2.92 -16.50 -5.38
C VAL A 206 3.02 -16.92 -3.92
N PHE A 207 2.42 -18.06 -3.60
CA PHE A 207 2.52 -18.73 -2.30
C PHE A 207 3.09 -20.14 -2.47
N SER A 208 4.10 -20.48 -1.69
CA SER A 208 4.71 -21.82 -1.72
C SER A 208 3.92 -22.89 -0.97
N GLY A 209 3.00 -22.50 -0.09
CA GLY A 209 2.16 -23.41 0.70
C GLY A 209 0.92 -23.96 -0.04
N SER A 210 0.16 -24.84 0.63
CA SER A 210 -1.13 -25.34 0.13
C SER A 210 -2.23 -24.27 0.20
N LEU A 211 -3.36 -24.50 -0.49
CA LEU A 211 -4.50 -23.59 -0.45
C LEU A 211 -4.98 -23.30 0.99
N ARG A 212 -5.11 -24.32 1.84
CA ARG A 212 -5.48 -24.16 3.25
C ARG A 212 -4.44 -23.36 4.03
N GLN A 213 -3.14 -23.61 3.83
CA GLN A 213 -2.09 -22.86 4.51
C GLN A 213 -2.14 -21.38 4.11
N THR A 214 -2.32 -21.10 2.82
CA THR A 214 -2.46 -19.74 2.29
C THR A 214 -3.70 -19.05 2.83
N ALA A 215 -4.86 -19.71 2.81
CA ALA A 215 -6.10 -19.15 3.35
C ALA A 215 -6.01 -18.90 4.86
N ALA A 216 -5.47 -19.84 5.63
CA ALA A 216 -5.24 -19.66 7.06
C ALA A 216 -4.32 -18.47 7.34
N ARG A 217 -3.21 -18.37 6.58
CA ARG A 217 -2.28 -17.25 6.66
C ARG A 217 -2.94 -15.91 6.34
N LEU A 218 -3.81 -15.83 5.33
CA LEU A 218 -4.49 -14.59 4.96
C LEU A 218 -5.56 -14.17 5.98
N LEU A 219 -6.23 -15.14 6.59
CA LEU A 219 -7.23 -14.91 7.62
C LEU A 219 -6.59 -14.50 8.95
N SER A 220 -5.44 -15.08 9.31
CA SER A 220 -4.68 -14.64 10.48
C SER A 220 -4.02 -13.30 10.20
N GLN A 221 -3.22 -13.23 9.14
CA GLN A 221 -2.39 -12.09 8.76
C GLN A 221 -2.81 -11.57 7.40
N ARG A 222 -3.33 -10.33 7.35
CA ARG A 222 -3.68 -9.72 6.07
C ARG A 222 -2.45 -9.57 5.17
N SER A 223 -2.62 -9.74 3.87
CA SER A 223 -1.55 -9.46 2.92
C SER A 223 -1.29 -7.95 2.83
N PRO A 224 -0.01 -7.50 2.80
CA PRO A 224 0.33 -6.10 2.53
C PRO A 224 -0.06 -5.67 1.11
N SER A 225 -0.12 -6.63 0.18
CA SER A 225 -0.33 -6.44 -1.25
C SER A 225 -1.58 -7.17 -1.75
N ARG A 226 -2.14 -6.67 -2.85
CA ARG A 226 -3.19 -7.34 -3.64
C ARG A 226 -2.60 -7.83 -4.96
N ALA A 227 -3.26 -8.75 -5.63
CA ALA A 227 -2.74 -9.33 -6.88
C ALA A 227 -3.85 -9.64 -7.90
N ALA A 228 -3.59 -9.42 -9.20
CA ALA A 228 -4.52 -9.79 -10.27
C ALA A 228 -4.71 -11.31 -10.30
N LEU A 229 -3.58 -12.01 -10.26
CA LEU A 229 -3.46 -13.45 -10.26
C LEU A 229 -2.76 -13.94 -8.99
N VAL A 230 -3.29 -15.00 -8.38
CA VAL A 230 -2.65 -15.67 -7.25
C VAL A 230 -2.24 -17.09 -7.65
N LEU A 231 -0.96 -17.41 -7.50
CA LEU A 231 -0.41 -18.75 -7.73
C LEU A 231 -0.12 -19.45 -6.41
N ILE A 232 -0.70 -20.64 -6.21
CA ILE A 232 -0.52 -21.46 -5.01
C ILE A 232 0.19 -22.75 -5.43
N LEU A 233 1.47 -22.87 -5.07
CA LEU A 233 2.34 -23.95 -5.55
C LEU A 233 2.26 -25.24 -4.72
N GLY A 234 1.54 -25.22 -3.57
CA GLY A 234 1.32 -26.40 -2.72
C GLY A 234 0.05 -27.19 -3.04
N GLY A 235 -0.68 -26.83 -4.10
CA GLY A 235 -1.87 -27.55 -4.57
C GLY A 235 -3.13 -27.41 -3.70
N LEU A 236 -4.17 -28.15 -4.10
CA LEU A 236 -5.43 -28.30 -3.37
C LEU A 236 -5.28 -29.30 -2.22
N ASP A 237 -5.95 -29.04 -1.10
CA ASP A 237 -5.97 -29.99 0.02
C ASP A 237 -6.90 -31.19 -0.29
N ALA A 238 -6.49 -32.40 0.13
CA ALA A 238 -7.22 -33.64 -0.15
C ALA A 238 -8.55 -33.81 0.62
N SER A 239 -8.88 -32.90 1.53
CA SER A 239 -10.12 -32.93 2.32
C SER A 239 -10.66 -31.52 2.57
N GLY A 240 -11.96 -31.30 2.33
CA GLY A 240 -12.68 -30.06 2.63
C GLY A 240 -13.30 -29.34 1.43
N ASP A 241 -14.02 -28.25 1.71
CA ASP A 241 -14.60 -27.34 0.71
C ASP A 241 -13.50 -26.41 0.15
N SER A 242 -12.71 -26.93 -0.80
CA SER A 242 -11.64 -26.17 -1.45
C SER A 242 -12.16 -24.92 -2.18
N TYR A 243 -13.42 -24.90 -2.60
CA TYR A 243 -14.01 -23.75 -3.27
C TYR A 243 -14.23 -22.58 -2.31
N ALA A 244 -14.70 -22.85 -1.10
CA ALA A 244 -14.78 -21.83 -0.05
C ALA A 244 -13.40 -21.21 0.23
N LEU A 245 -12.35 -22.02 0.29
CA LEU A 245 -10.97 -21.52 0.49
C LEU A 245 -10.48 -20.69 -0.71
N LEU A 246 -10.74 -21.11 -1.95
CA LEU A 246 -10.44 -20.32 -3.16
C LEU A 246 -11.11 -18.94 -3.10
N ARG A 247 -12.38 -18.87 -2.68
CA ARG A 247 -13.12 -17.60 -2.50
C ARG A 247 -12.55 -16.74 -1.38
N VAL A 248 -12.07 -17.34 -0.29
CA VAL A 248 -11.37 -16.59 0.78
C VAL A 248 -10.10 -15.95 0.23
N VAL A 249 -9.26 -16.71 -0.47
CA VAL A 249 -8.01 -16.19 -1.06
C VAL A 249 -8.31 -15.06 -2.05
N ALA A 250 -9.24 -15.29 -2.99
CA ALA A 250 -9.65 -14.29 -3.97
C ALA A 250 -10.20 -13.03 -3.30
N GLY A 251 -11.04 -13.18 -2.26
CA GLY A 251 -11.63 -12.05 -1.53
C GLY A 251 -10.62 -11.22 -0.72
N GLU A 252 -9.69 -11.88 -0.02
CA GLU A 252 -8.67 -11.20 0.79
C GLU A 252 -7.62 -10.48 -0.07
N LEU A 253 -7.27 -11.05 -1.22
CA LEU A 253 -6.29 -10.47 -2.16
C LEU A 253 -6.91 -9.62 -3.26
N ALA A 254 -8.25 -9.58 -3.34
CA ALA A 254 -9.03 -9.01 -4.44
C ALA A 254 -8.63 -9.58 -5.81
N ALA A 255 -8.27 -10.85 -5.87
CA ALA A 255 -7.77 -11.48 -7.08
C ALA A 255 -8.90 -11.82 -8.06
N GLU A 256 -8.64 -11.56 -9.34
CA GLU A 256 -9.52 -11.93 -10.45
C GLU A 256 -9.19 -13.34 -10.98
N GLY A 257 -8.05 -13.92 -10.56
CA GLY A 257 -7.68 -15.30 -10.82
C GLY A 257 -6.94 -15.95 -9.65
N VAL A 258 -7.22 -17.23 -9.42
CA VAL A 258 -6.51 -18.08 -8.45
C VAL A 258 -6.20 -19.41 -9.11
N VAL A 259 -4.92 -19.80 -9.07
CA VAL A 259 -4.41 -21.04 -9.67
C VAL A 259 -3.70 -21.85 -8.61
N CYS A 260 -4.16 -23.09 -8.42
CA CYS A 260 -3.49 -24.07 -7.57
C CYS A 260 -2.69 -25.03 -8.45
N VAL A 261 -1.38 -25.06 -8.28
CA VAL A 261 -0.47 -25.96 -8.99
C VAL A 261 -0.21 -27.17 -8.11
N ALA A 262 -0.36 -28.38 -8.66
CA ALA A 262 -0.03 -29.61 -7.95
C ALA A 262 1.44 -29.57 -7.48
N PRO A 263 1.77 -30.12 -6.29
CA PRO A 263 3.12 -30.09 -5.78
C PRO A 263 4.11 -30.69 -6.78
N PHE A 264 5.21 -29.99 -7.05
CA PHE A 264 6.30 -30.55 -7.84
C PHE A 264 6.78 -31.83 -7.15
N ALA A 265 6.74 -32.97 -7.84
CA ALA A 265 7.21 -34.23 -7.28
C ALA A 265 8.66 -34.04 -6.80
N ALA A 266 8.89 -34.13 -5.50
CA ALA A 266 10.23 -34.08 -4.95
C ALA A 266 10.99 -35.30 -5.45
N ALA A 267 11.89 -35.10 -6.42
CA ALA A 267 13.03 -35.99 -6.55
C ALA A 267 13.72 -35.98 -5.17
N GLY A 268 13.89 -37.17 -4.59
CA GLY A 268 14.15 -37.34 -3.16
C GLY A 268 15.33 -36.56 -2.58
N GLU A 269 15.25 -36.36 -1.26
CA GLU A 269 16.32 -36.03 -0.32
C GLU A 269 17.29 -34.88 -0.67
N LEU A 270 17.24 -33.82 0.15
CA LEU A 270 18.21 -32.73 0.27
C LEU A 270 18.53 -31.97 -1.03
N ALA A 271 17.56 -31.21 -1.55
CA ALA A 271 17.85 -30.05 -2.39
C ALA A 271 17.87 -28.79 -1.52
N ASP A 272 19.00 -28.09 -1.51
CA ASP A 272 19.18 -26.79 -0.86
C ASP A 272 18.03 -25.82 -1.19
N ALA A 273 17.59 -25.07 -0.19
CA ALA A 273 16.41 -24.20 -0.22
C ALA A 273 16.51 -22.99 -1.18
N SER A 274 17.50 -22.92 -2.07
CA SER A 274 17.70 -21.83 -3.02
C SER A 274 17.26 -22.12 -4.46
N SER A 275 17.01 -23.39 -4.82
CA SER A 275 16.68 -23.75 -6.21
C SER A 275 15.81 -25.02 -6.32
N GLY A 276 14.60 -24.97 -5.74
CA GLY A 276 13.55 -25.93 -6.08
C GLY A 276 13.02 -25.74 -7.52
N PRO A 277 12.31 -26.72 -8.10
CA PRO A 277 11.75 -26.65 -9.47
C PRO A 277 10.76 -25.50 -9.70
N ALA A 278 10.31 -24.83 -8.64
CA ALA A 278 9.35 -23.73 -8.69
C ALA A 278 9.89 -22.48 -9.42
N LEU A 279 11.13 -22.05 -9.16
CA LEU A 279 11.65 -20.80 -9.74
C LEU A 279 11.84 -20.90 -11.27
N PRO A 280 12.42 -21.99 -11.82
CA PRO A 280 12.49 -22.18 -13.27
C PRO A 280 11.10 -22.22 -13.94
N ALA A 281 10.11 -22.86 -13.32
CA ALA A 281 8.73 -22.87 -13.84
C ALA A 281 8.12 -21.45 -13.85
N LEU A 282 8.34 -20.67 -12.80
CA LEU A 282 7.89 -19.27 -12.73
C LEU A 282 8.61 -18.38 -13.76
N GLN A 283 9.89 -18.62 -14.03
CA GLN A 283 10.64 -17.93 -15.08
C GLN A 283 10.09 -18.29 -16.47
N HIS A 284 9.79 -19.56 -16.72
CA HIS A 284 9.14 -19.98 -17.96
C HIS A 284 7.75 -19.35 -18.13
N PHE A 285 6.98 -19.25 -17.05
CA PHE A 285 5.69 -18.56 -17.03
C PHE A 285 5.84 -17.07 -17.38
N ALA A 286 6.79 -16.37 -16.76
CA ALA A 286 7.07 -14.96 -17.04
C ALA A 286 7.52 -14.76 -18.50
N HIS A 287 8.39 -15.65 -18.99
CA HIS A 287 8.86 -15.68 -20.37
C HIS A 287 7.69 -15.85 -21.35
N ALA A 288 6.80 -16.83 -21.15
CA ALA A 288 5.67 -17.03 -22.05
C ALA A 288 4.77 -15.76 -22.14
N LEU A 289 4.47 -15.13 -21.00
CA LEU A 289 3.67 -13.90 -20.96
C LEU A 289 4.33 -12.73 -21.71
N SER A 290 5.66 -12.58 -21.63
CA SER A 290 6.38 -11.56 -22.39
C SER A 290 6.51 -11.84 -23.89
N HIS A 291 6.03 -13.00 -24.36
CA HIS A 291 5.92 -13.36 -25.78
C HIS A 291 4.47 -13.27 -26.27
N ASN A 292 3.65 -12.44 -25.59
CA ASN A 292 2.23 -12.25 -25.92
C ASN A 292 1.40 -13.56 -25.85
N THR A 293 1.85 -14.56 -25.10
CA THR A 293 1.12 -15.81 -24.88
C THR A 293 -0.06 -15.57 -23.96
N ALA A 294 -1.22 -16.14 -24.29
CA ALA A 294 -2.40 -16.07 -23.44
C ALA A 294 -2.13 -16.70 -22.06
N LEU A 295 -2.68 -16.09 -21.00
CA LEU A 295 -2.34 -16.44 -19.61
C LEU A 295 -2.57 -17.92 -19.27
N ASP A 296 -3.68 -18.50 -19.71
CA ASP A 296 -4.00 -19.91 -19.49
C ASP A 296 -3.03 -20.87 -20.20
N ILE A 297 -2.54 -20.50 -21.39
CA ILE A 297 -1.52 -21.27 -22.12
C ILE A 297 -0.16 -21.13 -21.43
N ALA A 298 0.22 -19.92 -21.02
CA ALA A 298 1.46 -19.68 -20.27
C ALA A 298 1.51 -20.50 -18.97
N LEU A 299 0.37 -20.59 -18.27
CA LEU A 299 0.22 -21.45 -17.08
C LEU A 299 0.39 -22.94 -17.44
N ALA A 300 -0.27 -23.41 -18.50
CA ALA A 300 -0.20 -24.80 -18.93
C ALA A 300 1.22 -25.21 -19.39
N GLN A 301 1.93 -24.32 -20.09
CA GLN A 301 3.32 -24.55 -20.53
C GLN A 301 4.29 -24.61 -19.34
N ALA A 302 4.12 -23.71 -18.36
CA ALA A 302 5.00 -23.62 -17.20
C ALA A 302 4.79 -24.72 -16.16
N PHE A 303 3.54 -25.12 -15.93
CA PHE A 303 3.16 -25.99 -14.80
C PHE A 303 2.51 -27.32 -15.23
N GLY A 304 2.25 -27.52 -16.53
CA GLY A 304 1.66 -28.74 -17.07
C GLY A 304 0.17 -28.92 -16.71
N GLN A 305 -0.29 -30.18 -16.80
CA GLN A 305 -1.70 -30.57 -16.62
C GLN A 305 -2.14 -30.70 -15.15
N GLY A 306 -1.27 -30.39 -14.19
CA GLY A 306 -1.53 -30.49 -12.75
C GLY A 306 -2.12 -29.21 -12.12
N ILE A 307 -2.69 -28.31 -12.91
CA ILE A 307 -3.18 -27.01 -12.44
C ILE A 307 -4.69 -27.03 -12.22
N THR A 308 -5.19 -26.39 -11.17
CA THR A 308 -6.61 -26.02 -11.08
C THR A 308 -6.69 -24.51 -11.18
N ALA A 309 -7.10 -24.03 -12.35
CA ALA A 309 -7.13 -22.61 -12.67
C ALA A 309 -8.58 -22.08 -12.64
N VAL A 310 -8.78 -21.01 -11.88
CA VAL A 310 -10.00 -20.20 -11.93
C VAL A 310 -9.59 -18.82 -12.41
N LEU A 311 -10.00 -18.44 -13.62
CA LEU A 311 -9.53 -17.24 -14.32
C LEU A 311 -10.72 -16.46 -14.85
N GLY A 312 -10.87 -15.19 -14.46
CA GLY A 312 -11.86 -14.30 -15.06
C GLY A 312 -11.54 -13.97 -16.52
N GLY A 313 -12.58 -13.77 -17.35
CA GLY A 313 -12.42 -13.39 -18.76
C GLY A 313 -11.60 -12.10 -18.95
N ASP A 314 -11.87 -11.09 -18.12
CA ASP A 314 -11.13 -9.82 -18.13
C ASP A 314 -9.63 -10.05 -17.86
N LEU A 315 -9.27 -10.93 -16.92
CA LEU A 315 -7.88 -11.24 -16.58
C LEU A 315 -7.11 -11.85 -17.77
N LEU A 316 -7.76 -12.76 -18.53
CA LEU A 316 -7.17 -13.36 -19.73
C LEU A 316 -6.87 -12.30 -20.79
N HIS A 317 -7.74 -11.31 -20.93
CA HIS A 317 -7.58 -10.24 -21.90
C HIS A 317 -6.48 -9.24 -21.48
N ILE A 318 -6.55 -8.73 -20.24
CA ILE A 318 -5.64 -7.66 -19.79
C ILE A 318 -4.18 -8.10 -19.61
N SER A 319 -3.93 -9.39 -19.42
CA SER A 319 -2.58 -9.92 -19.18
C SER A 319 -1.71 -10.09 -20.42
N THR A 320 -2.27 -9.85 -21.62
CA THR A 320 -1.53 -9.95 -22.88
C THR A 320 -0.73 -8.68 -23.19
N LEU A 321 0.39 -8.84 -23.90
CA LEU A 321 1.18 -7.69 -24.36
C LEU A 321 0.45 -6.85 -25.40
N SER A 322 -0.37 -7.46 -26.25
CA SER A 322 -1.15 -6.73 -27.25
C SER A 322 -2.21 -5.83 -26.60
N HIS A 323 -2.87 -6.27 -25.53
CA HIS A 323 -3.76 -5.41 -24.77
C HIS A 323 -2.99 -4.27 -24.09
N SER A 324 -1.83 -4.58 -23.51
CA SER A 324 -0.93 -3.58 -22.92
C SER A 324 -0.51 -2.54 -23.97
N LEU A 325 -0.22 -2.97 -25.21
CA LEU A 325 0.11 -2.11 -26.34
C LEU A 325 -1.04 -1.16 -26.70
N GLY A 326 -2.26 -1.69 -26.88
CA GLY A 326 -3.43 -0.86 -27.18
C GLY A 326 -3.72 0.16 -26.08
N THR A 327 -3.58 -0.25 -24.82
CA THR A 327 -3.70 0.65 -23.66
C THR A 327 -2.61 1.71 -23.66
N LEU A 328 -1.38 1.37 -24.00
CA LEU A 328 -0.25 2.31 -24.09
C LEU A 328 -0.46 3.33 -25.21
N THR A 329 -0.84 2.91 -26.42
CA THR A 329 -1.08 3.85 -27.53
C THR A 329 -2.28 4.75 -27.25
N ALA A 330 -3.35 4.23 -26.65
CA ALA A 330 -4.48 5.05 -26.20
C ALA A 330 -4.04 6.12 -25.18
N ARG A 331 -3.19 5.76 -24.22
CA ARG A 331 -2.65 6.71 -23.23
C ARG A 331 -1.70 7.73 -23.83
N LEU A 332 -0.85 7.33 -24.77
CA LEU A 332 0.02 8.25 -25.53
C LEU A 332 -0.79 9.31 -26.28
N ARG A 333 -1.89 8.90 -26.93
CA ARG A 333 -2.80 9.83 -27.63
C ARG A 333 -3.59 10.76 -26.70
N ALA A 334 -3.69 10.41 -25.42
CA ALA A 334 -4.40 11.21 -24.42
C ALA A 334 -3.51 12.30 -23.79
N LEU A 335 -2.20 12.31 -24.07
CA LEU A 335 -1.32 13.41 -23.66
C LEU A 335 -1.57 14.67 -24.52
N PRO A 336 -1.19 15.86 -24.03
CA PRO A 336 -1.20 17.09 -24.83
C PRO A 336 -0.30 16.99 -26.08
N GLU A 337 -0.66 17.68 -27.16
CA GLU A 337 0.09 17.66 -28.43
C GLU A 337 1.55 18.14 -28.31
N ASP A 338 1.81 19.01 -27.34
CA ASP A 338 3.13 19.58 -27.02
C ASP A 338 3.92 18.76 -25.99
N ALA A 339 3.37 17.64 -25.51
CA ALA A 339 4.11 16.75 -24.63
C ALA A 339 5.29 16.09 -25.35
N GLU A 340 6.36 15.84 -24.60
CA GLU A 340 7.55 15.11 -25.04
C GLU A 340 7.80 13.93 -24.11
N LEU A 341 8.29 12.83 -24.67
CA LEU A 341 8.75 11.63 -23.96
C LEU A 341 10.21 11.37 -24.34
N ALA A 342 11.06 11.07 -23.36
CA ALA A 342 12.44 10.64 -23.62
C ALA A 342 12.48 9.13 -23.88
N VAL A 343 12.80 8.71 -25.11
CA VAL A 343 12.84 7.29 -25.50
C VAL A 343 14.20 6.95 -26.10
N SER A 344 14.75 5.80 -25.72
CA SER A 344 16.02 5.29 -26.23
C SER A 344 15.99 5.03 -27.73
N GLU A 345 17.12 5.28 -28.41
CA GLU A 345 17.30 4.94 -29.83
C GLU A 345 16.95 3.48 -30.11
N HIS A 346 17.37 2.55 -29.24
CA HIS A 346 17.04 1.13 -29.37
C HIS A 346 15.52 0.91 -29.43
N SER A 347 14.77 1.49 -28.50
CA SER A 347 13.32 1.31 -28.43
C SER A 347 12.58 1.97 -29.59
N LEU A 348 13.09 3.09 -30.13
CA LEU A 348 12.53 3.67 -31.35
C LEU A 348 12.71 2.73 -32.54
N TRP A 349 13.90 2.19 -32.78
CA TRP A 349 14.13 1.25 -33.88
C TRP A 349 13.33 -0.06 -33.77
N ARG A 350 12.99 -0.49 -32.55
CA ARG A 350 12.16 -1.68 -32.34
C ARG A 350 10.68 -1.41 -32.55
N LEU A 351 10.20 -0.24 -32.18
CA LEU A 351 8.77 0.03 -32.13
C LEU A 351 8.24 0.80 -33.34
N VAL A 352 9.08 1.55 -34.05
CA VAL A 352 8.66 2.33 -35.23
C VAL A 352 9.59 2.11 -36.41
N ASP A 353 9.03 2.13 -37.62
CA ASP A 353 9.79 1.91 -38.87
C ASP A 353 10.83 3.00 -39.18
N ASP A 354 10.54 4.24 -38.80
CA ASP A 354 11.37 5.41 -39.10
C ASP A 354 11.42 6.33 -37.87
N PRO A 355 12.42 6.16 -36.99
CA PRO A 355 12.59 6.95 -35.77
C PRO A 355 12.63 8.47 -35.99
N ASP A 356 13.05 8.94 -37.17
CA ASP A 356 13.14 10.37 -37.44
C ASP A 356 11.75 11.01 -37.57
N ARG A 357 10.72 10.25 -37.96
CA ARG A 357 9.33 10.72 -38.11
C ARG A 357 8.60 10.98 -36.82
N VAL A 358 9.09 10.47 -35.69
CA VAL A 358 8.45 10.63 -34.38
C VAL A 358 9.11 11.69 -33.51
N THR A 359 10.18 12.32 -34.00
CA THR A 359 10.91 13.39 -33.30
C THR A 359 10.01 14.62 -33.07
N ALA A 360 10.03 15.18 -31.87
CA ALA A 360 9.34 16.43 -31.59
C ALA A 360 9.93 17.57 -32.46
N THR A 361 9.09 18.29 -33.20
CA THR A 361 9.55 19.42 -34.02
C THR A 361 9.80 20.62 -33.11
N LEU A 362 11.07 21.02 -32.92
CA LEU A 362 11.43 22.29 -32.26
C LEU A 362 10.74 23.46 -32.98
N THR A 363 9.63 23.98 -32.45
CA THR A 363 8.91 25.10 -33.10
C THR A 363 8.68 26.29 -32.16
N ARG A 364 9.71 27.14 -32.09
CA ARG A 364 9.76 28.63 -32.11
C ARG A 364 8.75 29.51 -31.34
N GLY A 365 9.32 30.38 -30.50
CA GLY A 365 8.88 31.76 -30.28
C GLY A 365 9.66 32.47 -29.16
N THR A 366 10.80 33.13 -29.42
CA THR A 366 10.83 34.59 -29.54
C THR A 366 11.84 35.06 -30.59
N ARG A 367 11.34 35.60 -31.71
CA ARG A 367 12.07 36.59 -32.50
C ARG A 367 11.78 37.95 -31.88
N GLY A 368 12.79 38.52 -31.22
CA GLY A 368 12.78 39.90 -30.74
C GLY A 368 14.21 40.39 -30.53
N ALA A 369 14.59 41.36 -31.36
CA ALA A 369 15.78 42.21 -31.28
C ALA A 369 17.17 41.56 -31.45
N ALA A 370 17.76 41.81 -32.62
CA ALA A 370 19.20 41.87 -32.78
C ALA A 370 19.77 42.93 -31.83
N GLY A 371 20.65 42.49 -30.92
CA GLY A 371 21.45 43.32 -30.04
C GLY A 371 22.70 42.54 -29.67
N SER A 372 23.78 42.84 -30.38
CA SER A 372 25.14 42.35 -30.14
C SER A 372 25.61 42.70 -28.73
N VAL A 373 25.88 41.70 -27.88
CA VAL A 373 26.82 41.81 -26.76
C VAL A 373 27.56 40.48 -26.63
N GLU A 374 28.87 40.53 -26.90
CA GLU A 374 29.83 39.50 -26.54
C GLU A 374 29.98 39.45 -25.01
N GLY A 375 30.06 38.24 -24.44
CA GLY A 375 30.68 38.01 -23.14
C GLY A 375 29.91 37.09 -22.20
N GLY A 376 30.57 35.99 -21.79
CA GLY A 376 30.41 35.45 -20.44
C GLY A 376 29.66 34.12 -20.29
N GLU A 377 30.45 33.10 -19.94
CA GLU A 377 30.13 32.01 -19.00
C GLU A 377 29.32 30.79 -19.48
N ARG A 378 30.08 29.71 -19.71
CA ARG A 378 29.63 28.33 -19.83
C ARG A 378 29.13 27.83 -18.46
N GLY A 379 27.82 27.73 -18.28
CA GLY A 379 27.19 26.95 -17.21
C GLY A 379 27.21 25.46 -17.55
N GLN A 380 27.90 24.68 -16.72
CA GLN A 380 28.06 23.23 -16.82
C GLN A 380 26.70 22.52 -16.66
N ARG A 381 26.26 21.80 -17.69
CA ARG A 381 25.28 20.72 -17.54
C ARG A 381 25.98 19.54 -16.86
N SER A 382 25.38 19.05 -15.79
CA SER A 382 25.78 17.87 -15.03
C SER A 382 25.83 16.63 -15.92
N GLU A 383 27.02 16.22 -16.32
CA GLU A 383 27.30 14.91 -16.90
C GLU A 383 27.18 13.84 -15.80
N ARG A 384 26.13 13.00 -15.88
CA ARG A 384 26.15 11.67 -15.27
C ARG A 384 26.68 10.70 -16.32
N ALA A 385 27.86 10.13 -16.10
CA ALA A 385 28.42 9.06 -16.90
C ALA A 385 28.35 7.74 -16.13
N GLY A 386 27.89 6.65 -16.78
CA GLY A 386 27.98 5.31 -16.19
C GLY A 386 27.14 4.17 -16.77
N ASP A 387 26.86 4.09 -18.08
CA ASP A 387 26.98 2.85 -18.89
C ASP A 387 26.71 3.22 -20.36
N ALA A 388 27.52 2.69 -21.28
CA ALA A 388 27.55 3.16 -22.67
C ALA A 388 26.32 2.69 -23.49
N LEU A 389 25.76 3.66 -24.22
CA LEU A 389 24.75 3.61 -25.30
C LEU A 389 23.26 3.52 -24.90
N SER A 390 22.64 4.69 -24.67
CA SER A 390 21.56 5.15 -25.57
C SER A 390 21.44 6.68 -25.51
N SER A 391 21.56 7.35 -26.66
CA SER A 391 21.13 8.74 -26.78
C SER A 391 19.61 8.74 -26.80
N ALA A 392 18.97 8.95 -25.65
CA ALA A 392 17.51 9.11 -25.62
C ALA A 392 17.12 10.34 -26.47
N ARG A 393 16.05 10.19 -27.27
CA ARG A 393 15.48 11.28 -28.08
C ARG A 393 14.14 11.71 -27.47
N ASN A 394 13.87 13.00 -27.55
CA ASN A 394 12.55 13.53 -27.24
C ASN A 394 11.61 13.32 -28.44
N VAL A 395 10.53 12.59 -28.21
CA VAL A 395 9.55 12.22 -29.25
C VAL A 395 8.16 12.71 -28.90
N SER A 396 7.35 12.97 -29.93
CA SER A 396 5.94 13.33 -29.77
C SER A 396 5.13 12.07 -29.42
N PRO A 397 4.35 12.06 -28.33
CA PRO A 397 3.50 10.93 -27.95
C PRO A 397 2.52 10.51 -29.04
N HIS A 398 1.91 11.46 -29.75
CA HIS A 398 0.95 11.18 -30.82
C HIS A 398 1.61 10.54 -32.04
N LEU A 399 2.78 11.05 -32.45
CA LEU A 399 3.53 10.47 -33.57
C LEU A 399 4.10 9.10 -33.20
N LEU A 400 4.56 8.93 -31.96
CA LEU A 400 5.00 7.66 -31.43
C LEU A 400 3.86 6.63 -31.41
N ALA A 401 2.68 7.01 -30.91
CA ALA A 401 1.49 6.15 -30.91
C ALA A 401 1.15 5.69 -32.33
N ARG A 402 1.11 6.63 -33.29
CA ARG A 402 0.84 6.32 -34.69
C ARG A 402 1.90 5.39 -35.30
N GLY A 403 3.19 5.68 -35.05
CA GLY A 403 4.27 4.84 -35.54
C GLY A 403 4.20 3.42 -34.97
N ILE A 404 3.83 3.29 -33.68
CA ILE A 404 3.57 2.00 -33.06
C ILE A 404 2.40 1.31 -33.74
N ASP A 405 1.26 1.98 -33.98
CA ASP A 405 0.12 1.36 -34.65
C ASP A 405 0.50 0.81 -36.04
N ASP A 406 1.20 1.64 -36.83
CA ASP A 406 1.65 1.34 -38.19
C ASP A 406 2.64 0.15 -38.23
N SER A 407 3.50 0.02 -37.22
CA SER A 407 4.50 -1.05 -37.14
C SER A 407 3.99 -2.28 -36.40
N SER A 408 2.99 -2.13 -35.52
CA SER A 408 2.66 -3.15 -34.52
C SER A 408 2.29 -4.48 -35.15
N ALA A 409 1.58 -4.51 -36.28
CA ALA A 409 1.20 -5.74 -36.98
C ALA A 409 2.39 -6.68 -37.33
N ARG A 410 3.63 -6.17 -37.31
CA ARG A 410 4.86 -6.94 -37.55
C ARG A 410 5.60 -7.39 -36.30
N TYR A 411 5.15 -7.00 -35.10
CA TYR A 411 5.81 -7.40 -33.86
C TYR A 411 5.72 -8.91 -33.67
N GLY A 412 6.90 -9.56 -33.63
CA GLY A 412 7.01 -11.00 -33.40
C GLY A 412 6.97 -11.38 -31.93
N TYR A 413 7.41 -10.46 -31.04
CA TYR A 413 7.64 -10.73 -29.62
C TYR A 413 8.51 -11.98 -29.40
N ASP A 414 9.50 -12.20 -30.27
CA ASP A 414 10.32 -13.43 -30.30
C ASP A 414 11.34 -13.49 -29.15
N HIS A 415 11.72 -12.33 -28.61
CA HIS A 415 12.69 -12.18 -27.52
C HIS A 415 12.28 -11.06 -26.55
N GLU A 416 12.49 -11.26 -25.24
CA GLU A 416 12.13 -10.26 -24.23
C GLU A 416 12.91 -8.95 -24.35
N SER A 417 14.11 -9.00 -24.92
CA SER A 417 14.96 -7.83 -25.16
C SER A 417 14.47 -6.92 -26.30
N ASP A 418 13.45 -7.36 -27.04
CA ASP A 418 12.99 -6.71 -28.25
C ASP A 418 11.78 -5.82 -27.93
N GLU A 419 10.62 -6.02 -28.56
CA GLU A 419 9.48 -5.11 -28.42
C GLU A 419 8.96 -5.06 -26.97
N ALA A 420 9.00 -6.17 -26.24
CA ALA A 420 8.49 -6.24 -24.86
C ALA A 420 9.26 -5.33 -23.89
N ALA A 421 10.60 -5.29 -23.97
CA ALA A 421 11.44 -4.37 -23.20
C ALA A 421 11.19 -2.91 -23.60
N SER A 422 11.07 -2.64 -24.90
CA SER A 422 10.80 -1.29 -25.42
C SER A 422 9.43 -0.75 -25.00
N LEU A 423 8.41 -1.61 -24.95
CA LEU A 423 7.09 -1.26 -24.41
C LEU A 423 7.15 -0.97 -22.91
N ALA A 424 7.95 -1.72 -22.15
CA ALA A 424 8.17 -1.45 -20.73
C ALA A 424 8.87 -0.10 -20.49
N GLU A 425 9.77 0.32 -21.40
CA GLU A 425 10.39 1.65 -21.38
C GLU A 425 9.36 2.76 -21.57
N ILE A 426 8.59 2.70 -22.65
CA ILE A 426 7.54 3.69 -22.93
C ILE A 426 6.52 3.73 -21.79
N ALA A 427 6.12 2.58 -21.25
CA ALA A 427 5.21 2.52 -20.12
C ALA A 427 5.77 3.25 -18.87
N GLY A 428 7.08 3.17 -18.64
CA GLY A 428 7.79 3.92 -17.60
C GLY A 428 7.73 5.42 -17.83
N GLU A 429 8.23 5.87 -18.98
CA GLU A 429 8.30 7.30 -19.33
C GLU A 429 6.91 7.95 -19.37
N LEU A 430 5.91 7.22 -19.89
CA LEU A 430 4.53 7.68 -19.94
C LEU A 430 3.94 7.85 -18.54
N ARG A 431 4.22 6.94 -17.60
CA ARG A 431 3.78 7.10 -16.19
C ARG A 431 4.37 8.36 -15.58
N ASP A 432 5.65 8.61 -15.80
CA ASP A 432 6.34 9.79 -15.25
C ASP A 432 5.77 11.08 -15.85
N ARG A 433 5.50 11.10 -17.16
CA ARG A 433 4.91 12.26 -17.84
C ARG A 433 3.45 12.52 -17.45
N GLU A 434 2.67 11.46 -17.31
CA GLU A 434 1.30 11.52 -16.82
C GLU A 434 1.26 12.02 -15.37
N ALA A 435 2.19 11.59 -14.51
CA ALA A 435 2.31 12.09 -13.15
C ALA A 435 2.60 13.60 -13.13
N ALA A 436 3.49 14.08 -14.00
CA ALA A 436 3.79 15.51 -14.14
C ALA A 436 2.58 16.33 -14.62
N ALA A 437 1.87 15.87 -15.66
CA ALA A 437 0.72 16.58 -16.22
C ALA A 437 -0.53 16.60 -15.32
N ALA A 438 -0.63 15.68 -14.34
CA ALA A 438 -1.76 15.62 -13.41
C ALA A 438 -1.84 16.84 -12.48
N VAL A 439 -0.70 17.47 -12.21
CA VAL A 439 -0.59 18.65 -11.36
C VAL A 439 -1.25 19.88 -12.01
N ASP A 440 -1.26 19.95 -13.34
CA ASP A 440 -1.64 21.17 -14.08
C ASP A 440 -3.14 21.27 -14.46
N GLN A 441 -3.94 20.20 -14.37
CA GLN A 441 -5.34 20.15 -14.89
C GLN A 441 -6.40 19.59 -13.92
N ALA A 442 -6.17 19.69 -12.61
CA ALA A 442 -7.01 19.07 -11.59
C ALA A 442 -8.44 19.65 -11.44
N GLU A 443 -9.49 18.82 -11.60
CA GLU A 443 -10.86 19.15 -11.15
C GLU A 443 -10.92 19.21 -9.62
N LEU A 444 -11.31 20.37 -9.06
CA LEU A 444 -11.50 20.55 -7.62
C LEU A 444 -12.71 19.75 -7.14
N ARG A 445 -12.50 18.88 -6.16
CA ARG A 445 -13.54 18.08 -5.51
C ARG A 445 -13.56 18.34 -4.01
N PHE A 446 -14.68 18.12 -3.35
CA PHE A 446 -14.90 18.48 -1.94
C PHE A 446 -15.57 17.32 -1.21
N ILE A 447 -15.23 17.13 0.07
CA ILE A 447 -16.05 16.28 0.94
C ILE A 447 -17.40 16.98 1.10
N GLN A 448 -18.46 16.25 0.83
CA GLN A 448 -19.82 16.76 0.74
C GLN A 448 -20.76 15.93 1.62
N HIS A 449 -21.75 16.60 2.22
CA HIS A 449 -22.77 15.93 3.02
C HIS A 449 -24.18 16.49 2.80
N SER A 450 -25.17 15.69 3.19
CA SER A 450 -26.55 16.10 3.42
C SER A 450 -27.19 15.23 4.50
N PHE A 451 -28.11 15.80 5.29
CA PHE A 451 -28.90 15.07 6.28
C PHE A 451 -30.33 14.90 5.77
N TRP A 452 -30.91 13.73 6.01
CA TRP A 452 -32.26 13.40 5.60
C TRP A 452 -33.02 12.74 6.74
N ARG A 453 -34.30 13.08 6.91
CA ARG A 453 -35.21 12.35 7.79
C ARG A 453 -36.34 11.72 7.00
N LYS A 454 -36.94 10.68 7.55
CA LYS A 454 -38.17 10.09 7.00
C LYS A 454 -39.39 10.81 7.60
N HIS A 455 -40.26 11.33 6.74
CA HIS A 455 -41.52 11.96 7.12
C HIS A 455 -42.65 11.48 6.19
N ALA A 456 -43.66 10.80 6.76
CA ALA A 456 -44.79 10.24 6.00
C ALA A 456 -44.34 9.43 4.76
N GLU A 457 -43.41 8.49 4.96
CA GLU A 457 -42.80 7.65 3.90
C GLU A 457 -41.94 8.39 2.85
N GLN A 458 -41.77 9.71 2.96
CA GLN A 458 -40.89 10.49 2.09
C GLN A 458 -39.60 10.90 2.82
N LEU A 459 -38.50 10.99 2.08
CA LEU A 459 -37.24 11.55 2.59
C LEU A 459 -37.28 13.07 2.44
N VAL A 460 -37.11 13.78 3.55
CA VAL A 460 -37.04 15.24 3.62
C VAL A 460 -35.65 15.64 4.08
N GLU A 461 -35.01 16.54 3.35
CA GLU A 461 -33.66 17.04 3.69
C GLU A 461 -33.71 17.98 4.90
N GLU A 462 -32.76 17.79 5.82
CA GLU A 462 -32.53 18.67 6.96
C GLU A 462 -31.35 19.60 6.68
N ARG A 463 -31.64 20.90 6.57
CA ARG A 463 -30.64 21.95 6.24
C ARG A 463 -30.30 22.88 7.41
N GLN A 464 -31.05 22.78 8.51
CA GLN A 464 -30.92 23.71 9.63
C GLN A 464 -30.45 23.00 10.90
N ARG A 465 -31.22 22.03 11.40
CA ARG A 465 -30.95 21.38 12.69
C ARG A 465 -31.32 19.91 12.68
N LEU A 466 -30.81 19.18 13.67
CA LEU A 466 -31.19 17.79 13.94
C LEU A 466 -32.19 17.75 15.11
N GLN A 467 -33.01 16.69 15.18
CA GLN A 467 -34.04 16.54 16.21
C GLN A 467 -33.79 15.29 17.07
N VAL A 468 -33.98 15.42 18.37
CA VAL A 468 -33.90 14.28 19.31
C VAL A 468 -34.97 13.24 18.97
N GLY A 469 -34.59 11.97 18.93
CA GLY A 469 -35.49 10.84 18.72
C GLY A 469 -35.94 10.64 17.26
N VAL A 470 -35.52 11.49 16.33
CA VAL A 470 -35.86 11.37 14.91
C VAL A 470 -34.71 10.67 14.17
N PRO A 471 -34.94 9.53 13.50
CA PRO A 471 -33.91 8.88 12.69
C PRO A 471 -33.45 9.79 11.54
N ILE A 472 -32.14 9.98 11.45
CA ILE A 472 -31.46 10.77 10.43
C ILE A 472 -30.57 9.86 9.59
N MET A 473 -30.61 10.05 8.27
CA MET A 473 -29.68 9.50 7.30
C MET A 473 -28.70 10.59 6.86
N LEU A 474 -27.44 10.42 7.22
CA LEU A 474 -26.33 11.19 6.70
C LEU A 474 -25.85 10.55 5.39
N ARG A 475 -25.83 11.34 4.31
CA ARG A 475 -25.20 10.98 3.05
C ARG A 475 -23.87 11.68 2.92
N LEU A 476 -22.82 10.96 2.56
CA LEU A 476 -21.47 11.49 2.33
C LEU A 476 -20.98 11.12 0.93
N ARG A 477 -20.30 12.06 0.27
CA ARG A 477 -19.57 11.80 -0.98
C ARG A 477 -18.38 12.75 -1.13
N ILE A 478 -17.57 12.51 -2.15
CA ILE A 478 -16.52 13.42 -2.61
C ILE A 478 -16.79 13.78 -4.07
N GLY A 479 -17.01 15.05 -4.39
CA GLY A 479 -17.37 15.45 -5.75
C GLY A 479 -17.11 16.92 -6.06
N PRO A 480 -17.26 17.34 -7.32
CA PRO A 480 -17.14 18.75 -7.71
C PRO A 480 -18.18 19.62 -6.98
N PRO A 481 -18.01 20.96 -6.97
CA PRO A 481 -19.02 21.86 -6.41
C PRO A 481 -20.41 21.54 -6.93
N ASP A 482 -21.37 21.38 -6.03
CA ASP A 482 -22.76 21.04 -6.33
C ASP A 482 -23.67 21.75 -5.33
N GLU A 483 -24.57 22.60 -5.83
CA GLU A 483 -25.49 23.40 -5.01
C GLU A 483 -26.46 22.55 -4.17
N GLN A 484 -26.66 21.29 -4.53
CA GLN A 484 -27.49 20.35 -3.77
C GLN A 484 -26.77 19.77 -2.55
N TRP A 485 -25.47 20.02 -2.38
CA TRP A 485 -24.65 19.42 -1.33
C TRP A 485 -23.92 20.48 -0.51
N HIS A 486 -23.91 20.28 0.81
CA HIS A 486 -23.07 21.07 1.69
C HIS A 486 -21.61 20.61 1.54
N SER A 487 -20.76 21.48 1.00
CA SER A 487 -19.36 21.19 0.68
C SER A 487 -18.41 21.74 1.74
N ALA A 488 -17.32 21.03 1.98
CA ALA A 488 -16.24 21.50 2.83
C ALA A 488 -15.60 22.76 2.24
N PRO A 489 -15.05 23.67 3.07
CA PRO A 489 -14.50 24.95 2.59
C PRO A 489 -13.20 24.80 1.80
N ALA A 490 -12.52 23.66 1.89
CA ALA A 490 -11.30 23.38 1.13
C ALA A 490 -11.46 22.12 0.29
N ALA A 491 -10.87 22.15 -0.92
CA ALA A 491 -10.90 21.01 -1.82
C ALA A 491 -10.25 19.78 -1.19
N PHE A 492 -10.89 18.64 -1.36
CA PHE A 492 -10.29 17.34 -1.21
C PHE A 492 -9.38 17.13 -2.44
N PRO A 493 -8.05 16.99 -2.26
CA PRO A 493 -7.08 16.94 -3.36
C PRO A 493 -7.10 15.57 -4.05
N ALA A 494 -8.24 15.18 -4.61
CA ALA A 494 -8.43 13.90 -5.29
C ALA A 494 -7.60 13.78 -6.59
N HIS A 495 -7.20 14.90 -7.19
CA HIS A 495 -6.33 14.92 -8.37
C HIS A 495 -4.95 14.35 -8.10
N GLU A 496 -4.57 14.31 -6.83
CA GLU A 496 -3.32 13.77 -6.39
C GLU A 496 -3.43 12.25 -6.14
N LEU A 497 -4.61 11.63 -6.15
CA LEU A 497 -4.67 10.17 -6.11
C LEU A 497 -4.01 9.55 -7.38
N PRO A 498 -3.33 8.39 -7.26
CA PRO A 498 -2.63 7.76 -8.38
C PRO A 498 -3.54 7.56 -9.58
N ARG A 499 -3.04 7.82 -10.78
CA ARG A 499 -3.83 7.58 -11.98
C ARG A 499 -4.21 6.10 -12.07
N SER A 500 -5.50 5.85 -11.99
CA SER A 500 -6.10 4.57 -12.31
C SER A 500 -7.30 4.84 -13.19
N GLN A 501 -7.49 4.02 -14.22
CA GLN A 501 -8.77 4.00 -14.94
C GLN A 501 -9.93 3.55 -14.03
N ARG A 502 -9.60 2.91 -12.89
CA ARG A 502 -10.56 2.35 -11.93
C ARG A 502 -10.74 3.28 -10.71
N PRO A 503 -11.94 3.34 -10.10
CA PRO A 503 -12.18 4.18 -8.92
C PRO A 503 -11.31 3.81 -7.71
N HIS A 504 -10.85 4.82 -6.98
CA HIS A 504 -10.18 4.64 -5.69
C HIS A 504 -11.17 4.23 -4.61
N ARG A 505 -10.82 3.22 -3.81
CA ARG A 505 -11.58 2.87 -2.62
C ARG A 505 -11.09 3.69 -1.44
N LEU A 506 -11.95 4.55 -0.92
CA LEU A 506 -11.73 5.33 0.28
C LEU A 506 -12.59 4.75 1.41
N GLN A 507 -12.02 4.65 2.60
CA GLN A 507 -12.76 4.34 3.81
C GLN A 507 -13.18 5.65 4.46
N VAL A 508 -14.41 5.70 4.96
CA VAL A 508 -14.93 6.87 5.66
C VAL A 508 -15.38 6.45 7.04
N VAL A 509 -14.97 7.20 8.06
CA VAL A 509 -15.40 7.01 9.44
C VAL A 509 -16.18 8.25 9.85
N PHE A 510 -17.38 8.05 10.39
CA PHE A 510 -18.20 9.11 10.94
C PHE A 510 -18.41 8.89 12.44
N HIS A 511 -18.15 9.91 13.25
CA HIS A 511 -18.34 9.81 14.70
C HIS A 511 -18.73 11.16 15.32
N GLU A 512 -19.80 11.15 16.11
CA GLU A 512 -20.19 12.23 17.01
C GLU A 512 -20.40 11.61 18.40
N PRO A 513 -19.54 11.92 19.39
CA PRO A 513 -19.44 11.19 20.66
C PRO A 513 -20.56 11.50 21.66
N THR A 514 -21.34 12.56 21.46
CA THR A 514 -22.48 12.90 22.34
C THR A 514 -23.77 12.20 21.88
N GLN A 515 -23.85 11.85 20.59
CA GLN A 515 -25.00 11.24 19.96
C GLN A 515 -24.79 9.75 19.65
N LEU A 516 -23.57 9.27 19.45
CA LEU A 516 -23.23 7.89 19.08
C LEU A 516 -22.30 7.22 20.11
N ASP A 517 -22.52 5.94 20.39
CA ASP A 517 -21.64 5.15 21.28
C ASP A 517 -20.39 4.63 20.55
N ALA A 518 -20.48 4.43 19.23
CA ALA A 518 -19.41 3.91 18.41
C ALA A 518 -19.33 4.64 17.05
N PRO A 519 -18.13 4.76 16.45
CA PRO A 519 -17.98 5.27 15.10
C PRO A 519 -18.68 4.40 14.07
N LEU A 520 -19.25 5.03 13.05
CA LEU A 520 -19.84 4.36 11.89
C LEU A 520 -18.84 4.32 10.72
N LEU A 521 -18.83 3.21 9.98
CA LEU A 521 -17.90 2.97 8.87
C LEU A 521 -18.58 2.81 7.53
N GLY A 522 -18.04 3.49 6.53
CA GLY A 522 -18.53 3.44 5.16
C GLY A 522 -17.37 3.40 4.16
N GLN A 523 -17.73 3.27 2.89
CA GLN A 523 -16.77 3.26 1.79
C GLN A 523 -17.26 4.12 0.64
N LEU A 524 -16.34 4.82 -0.01
CA LEU A 524 -16.58 5.57 -1.23
C LEU A 524 -15.73 4.98 -2.35
N LEU A 525 -16.30 4.87 -3.54
CA LEU A 525 -15.57 4.62 -4.78
C LEU A 525 -15.45 5.94 -5.51
N LEU A 526 -14.24 6.50 -5.55
CA LEU A 526 -13.95 7.79 -6.15
C LEU A 526 -13.36 7.59 -7.56
N PRO A 527 -14.13 7.84 -8.63
CA PRO A 527 -13.64 7.71 -10.00
C PRO A 527 -12.59 8.78 -10.33
N ARG A 528 -11.96 8.64 -11.50
CA ARG A 528 -10.97 9.61 -11.99
C ARG A 528 -11.53 11.03 -12.08
N VAL A 529 -12.72 11.17 -12.65
CA VAL A 529 -13.42 12.45 -12.87
C VAL A 529 -14.82 12.36 -12.28
N GLY A 530 -15.35 13.47 -11.76
CA GLY A 530 -16.69 13.53 -11.20
C GLY A 530 -16.81 12.97 -9.78
N PRO A 531 -18.05 12.80 -9.29
CA PRO A 531 -18.33 12.47 -7.90
C PRO A 531 -18.08 10.99 -7.59
N SER A 532 -17.73 10.71 -6.33
CA SER A 532 -17.73 9.35 -5.79
C SER A 532 -19.12 8.76 -5.68
N THR A 533 -19.20 7.45 -5.43
CA THR A 533 -20.41 6.85 -4.84
C THR A 533 -20.78 7.53 -3.52
N VAL A 534 -22.01 7.34 -3.06
CA VAL A 534 -22.51 7.90 -1.79
C VAL A 534 -22.40 6.85 -0.69
N ALA A 535 -21.86 7.22 0.47
CA ALA A 535 -21.96 6.44 1.70
C ALA A 535 -23.14 6.95 2.54
N GLU A 536 -23.96 6.03 3.06
CA GLU A 536 -25.13 6.35 3.87
C GLU A 536 -24.95 5.84 5.30
N PHE A 537 -25.21 6.72 6.28
CA PHE A 537 -25.13 6.41 7.70
C PHE A 537 -26.44 6.77 8.36
N VAL A 538 -27.05 5.81 9.07
CA VAL A 538 -28.31 6.05 9.79
C VAL A 538 -28.03 6.09 11.29
N PHE A 539 -28.50 7.15 11.94
CA PHE A 539 -28.43 7.30 13.39
C PHE A 539 -29.62 8.08 13.93
N THR A 540 -29.83 8.03 15.24
CA THR A 540 -30.91 8.79 15.91
C THR A 540 -30.28 9.67 16.97
N PRO A 541 -30.32 11.01 16.83
CA PRO A 541 -29.85 11.92 17.88
C PRO A 541 -30.59 11.65 19.20
N ARG A 542 -29.85 11.61 20.30
CA ARG A 542 -30.34 11.15 21.62
C ARG A 542 -30.49 12.28 22.63
N THR A 543 -29.68 13.32 22.52
CA THR A 543 -29.60 14.39 23.53
C THR A 543 -29.54 15.77 22.88
N VAL A 544 -30.13 16.76 23.54
CA VAL A 544 -30.06 18.16 23.12
C VAL A 544 -28.63 18.66 23.39
N ALA A 545 -27.92 19.04 22.33
CA ALA A 545 -26.54 19.50 22.40
C ALA A 545 -26.13 20.22 21.11
N ALA A 546 -25.02 20.96 21.17
CA ALA A 546 -24.27 21.26 19.96
C ALA A 546 -23.85 19.94 19.28
N PHE A 547 -23.90 19.89 17.96
CA PHE A 547 -23.52 18.71 17.19
C PHE A 547 -22.21 18.99 16.46
N GLU A 548 -21.22 18.14 16.66
CA GLU A 548 -19.91 18.25 16.00
C GLU A 548 -19.49 16.89 15.43
N GLY A 549 -20.12 16.51 14.33
CA GLY A 549 -19.92 15.22 13.69
C GLY A 549 -18.64 15.18 12.87
N ARG A 550 -17.68 14.34 13.26
CA ARG A 550 -16.40 14.20 12.56
C ARG A 550 -16.50 13.18 11.44
N VAL A 551 -16.03 13.55 10.26
CA VAL A 551 -15.85 12.66 9.11
C VAL A 551 -14.36 12.54 8.82
N SER A 552 -13.84 11.32 8.84
CA SER A 552 -12.44 11.01 8.53
C SER A 552 -12.37 10.17 7.27
N VAL A 553 -11.61 10.63 6.27
CA VAL A 553 -11.38 9.92 5.01
C VAL A 553 -10.01 9.28 5.03
N LEU A 554 -9.96 7.99 4.75
CA LEU A 554 -8.75 7.18 4.75
C LEU A 554 -8.54 6.49 3.41
N HIS A 555 -7.27 6.35 3.04
CA HIS A 555 -6.83 5.49 1.95
C HIS A 555 -5.77 4.53 2.49
N ARG A 556 -6.02 3.22 2.32
CA ARG A 556 -5.08 2.14 2.73
C ARG A 556 -4.61 2.22 4.19
N GLY A 557 -5.52 2.57 5.11
CA GLY A 557 -5.23 2.68 6.54
C GLY A 557 -4.41 3.92 6.92
N ARG A 558 -4.31 4.91 6.03
CA ARG A 558 -3.77 6.24 6.32
C ARG A 558 -4.91 7.26 6.24
N VAL A 559 -5.07 8.08 7.26
CA VAL A 559 -5.94 9.26 7.31
C VAL A 559 -5.39 10.31 6.35
N LEU A 560 -6.26 10.80 5.48
CA LEU A 560 -5.93 11.84 4.51
C LEU A 560 -6.44 13.20 4.99
N GLN A 561 -7.71 13.24 5.37
CA GLN A 561 -8.39 14.46 5.79
C GLN A 561 -9.50 14.13 6.80
N THR A 562 -9.66 15.03 7.78
CA THR A 562 -10.82 15.05 8.68
C THR A 562 -11.57 16.38 8.54
N VAL A 563 -12.89 16.31 8.55
CA VAL A 563 -13.80 17.46 8.54
C VAL A 563 -14.81 17.34 9.67
N LEU A 564 -15.21 18.48 10.23
CA LEU A 564 -16.26 18.56 11.24
C LEU A 564 -17.52 19.13 10.60
N ILE A 565 -18.64 18.48 10.88
CA ILE A 565 -19.98 18.93 10.53
C ILE A 565 -20.59 19.56 11.77
N HIS A 566 -20.87 20.86 11.71
CA HIS A 566 -21.47 21.60 12.81
C HIS A 566 -22.96 21.76 12.61
N SER A 567 -23.74 21.46 13.65
CA SER A 567 -25.18 21.69 13.71
C SER A 567 -25.62 21.81 15.17
N ARG A 568 -26.94 21.83 15.42
CA ARG A 568 -27.56 21.77 16.74
C ARG A 568 -28.57 20.64 16.76
N VAL A 569 -28.57 19.86 17.84
CA VAL A 569 -29.64 18.91 18.14
C VAL A 569 -30.63 19.59 19.08
N ALA A 570 -31.90 19.67 18.67
CA ALA A 570 -32.96 20.36 19.39
C ALA A 570 -34.17 19.44 19.66
N THR A 571 -35.06 19.89 20.53
CA THR A 571 -36.38 19.26 20.70
C THR A 571 -37.34 19.65 19.56
N ALA A 572 -38.43 18.90 19.39
CA ALA A 572 -39.44 19.19 18.37
C ALA A 572 -40.15 20.54 18.60
N ASP A 573 -40.33 20.93 19.87
CA ASP A 573 -41.10 22.12 20.28
C ASP A 573 -40.28 23.41 20.38
N GLU A 574 -38.95 23.35 20.24
CA GLU A 574 -38.09 24.54 20.20
C GLU A 574 -38.34 25.34 18.91
N ALA A 575 -39.01 26.49 19.07
CA ALA A 575 -39.22 27.46 18.00
C ALA A 575 -37.88 28.07 17.54
N ILE A 576 -37.75 28.35 16.24
CA ILE A 576 -36.62 29.12 15.72
C ILE A 576 -36.81 30.57 16.17
N ASP A 577 -36.10 31.00 17.20
CA ASP A 577 -36.03 32.42 17.53
C ASP A 577 -35.46 33.17 16.32
N ALA A 578 -36.12 34.24 15.89
CA ALA A 578 -35.73 35.03 14.72
C ALA A 578 -34.29 35.63 14.82
N GLY A 579 -33.70 35.66 16.02
CA GLY A 579 -32.30 36.03 16.26
C GLY A 579 -31.28 34.90 16.05
N ASN A 580 -31.74 33.63 16.01
CA ASN A 580 -30.92 32.41 15.81
C ASN A 580 -31.13 31.82 14.40
N ALA A 581 -31.78 32.54 13.49
CA ALA A 581 -32.02 32.13 12.10
C ALA A 581 -30.75 31.93 11.24
N GLY A 582 -29.55 32.12 11.83
CA GLY A 582 -28.24 32.00 11.18
C GLY A 582 -27.42 30.75 11.53
N GLU A 583 -27.85 29.88 12.44
CA GLU A 583 -27.11 28.64 12.79
C GLU A 583 -27.39 27.53 11.75
N VAL A 584 -26.87 27.70 10.53
CA VAL A 584 -26.99 26.75 9.41
C VAL A 584 -26.02 25.58 9.60
N ILE A 585 -26.42 24.38 9.15
CA ILE A 585 -25.50 23.23 9.09
C ILE A 585 -24.29 23.61 8.24
N SER A 586 -23.11 23.54 8.84
CA SER A 586 -21.86 24.00 8.23
C SER A 586 -20.76 22.95 8.36
N GLN A 587 -19.68 23.14 7.62
CA GLN A 587 -18.51 22.28 7.69
C GLN A 587 -17.24 23.08 7.89
N GLN A 588 -16.31 22.49 8.62
CA GLN A 588 -14.95 22.99 8.80
C GLN A 588 -13.94 21.88 8.50
N VAL A 589 -12.82 22.22 7.87
CA VAL A 589 -11.69 21.30 7.79
C VAL A 589 -10.99 21.28 9.14
N GLU A 590 -10.93 20.11 9.76
CA GLU A 590 -10.29 19.94 11.07
C GLU A 590 -8.83 19.58 10.91
N ALA A 591 -8.49 18.66 10.02
CA ALA A 591 -7.12 18.33 9.69
C ALA A 591 -6.99 17.90 8.24
N ARG A 592 -5.99 18.47 7.56
CA ARG A 592 -5.45 17.94 6.32
C ARG A 592 -4.07 17.39 6.67
N VAL A 593 -3.94 16.07 6.68
CA VAL A 593 -2.69 15.41 7.13
C VAL A 593 -1.55 15.72 6.16
N ARG A 594 -1.89 15.96 4.89
CA ARG A 594 -0.95 16.20 3.80
C ARG A 594 -1.47 17.18 2.77
N GLU A 595 -0.59 17.99 2.20
CA GLU A 595 -0.91 18.87 1.07
C GLU A 595 -0.75 18.20 -0.29
N HIS A 596 0.10 17.14 -0.40
CA HIS A 596 0.38 16.48 -1.68
C HIS A 596 0.15 14.96 -1.65
N TRP A 597 -0.75 14.43 -2.48
CA TRP A 597 -1.23 13.06 -2.42
C TRP A 597 -0.86 12.22 -3.65
N GLY A 598 -0.07 12.80 -4.59
CA GLY A 598 0.28 12.38 -5.97
C GLY A 598 0.65 10.90 -6.15
N GLU A 599 1.01 10.27 -5.04
CA GLU A 599 1.67 8.99 -4.91
C GLU A 599 0.96 8.06 -3.91
N LEU A 600 -0.28 8.35 -3.49
CA LEU A 600 -0.99 7.60 -2.44
C LEU A 600 -1.09 6.07 -2.68
N GLY A 601 -0.90 5.62 -3.92
CA GLY A 601 -0.90 4.22 -4.33
C GLY A 601 0.48 3.62 -4.56
N SER A 602 1.57 4.38 -4.46
CA SER A 602 2.91 3.85 -4.20
C SER A 602 3.26 3.91 -2.71
N ARG A 603 2.42 4.59 -1.89
CA ARG A 603 2.61 4.68 -0.44
C ARG A 603 2.37 3.37 0.29
N ARG A 604 3.14 3.19 1.37
CA ARG A 604 3.05 2.02 2.22
C ARG A 604 1.68 1.95 2.88
N ARG A 605 1.08 0.75 2.87
CA ARG A 605 -0.14 0.45 3.62
C ARG A 605 0.11 0.51 5.12
N PHE A 606 -0.80 1.17 5.83
CA PHE A 606 -0.81 1.16 7.28
C PHE A 606 -1.91 0.22 7.78
N ASP A 607 -1.62 -0.43 8.90
CA ASP A 607 -2.49 -1.47 9.46
C ASP A 607 -3.58 -0.85 10.34
N ALA A 608 -3.22 0.23 11.05
CA ALA A 608 -4.12 0.98 11.91
C ALA A 608 -3.84 2.50 11.84
N SER A 609 -4.88 3.28 12.11
CA SER A 609 -4.79 4.72 12.33
C SER A 609 -5.47 5.08 13.64
N PHE A 610 -4.94 6.09 14.32
CA PHE A 610 -5.54 6.66 15.51
C PHE A 610 -5.65 8.17 15.34
N ILE A 611 -6.85 8.69 15.57
CA ILE A 611 -7.13 10.12 15.50
C ILE A 611 -7.34 10.60 16.93
N LEU A 612 -6.45 11.47 17.39
CA LEU A 612 -6.49 12.09 18.71
C LEU A 612 -7.08 13.49 18.57
N ASN A 613 -8.22 13.73 19.19
CA ASN A 613 -8.99 14.96 19.05
C ASN A 613 -9.71 15.31 20.36
N HIS A 614 -10.58 16.32 20.31
CA HIS A 614 -11.49 16.63 21.41
C HIS A 614 -12.94 16.66 20.89
N SER A 615 -13.89 16.46 21.81
CA SER A 615 -15.31 16.77 21.57
C SER A 615 -15.57 18.27 21.65
N ASN A 616 -16.77 18.69 21.24
CA ASN A 616 -17.27 20.05 21.44
C ASN A 616 -17.20 20.53 22.92
N GLN A 617 -17.31 19.61 23.89
CA GLN A 617 -17.17 19.85 25.32
C GLN A 617 -15.71 19.86 25.81
N GLN A 618 -14.74 19.90 24.90
CA GLN A 618 -13.30 19.81 25.20
C GLN A 618 -12.88 18.53 25.94
N ARG A 619 -13.65 17.45 25.82
CA ARG A 619 -13.20 16.12 26.33
C ARG A 619 -12.22 15.50 25.33
N PRO A 620 -11.04 15.01 25.77
CA PRO A 620 -10.07 14.39 24.88
C PRO A 620 -10.57 13.01 24.42
N LEU A 621 -10.45 12.74 23.13
CA LEU A 621 -10.99 11.54 22.50
C LEU A 621 -9.97 10.91 21.57
N LEU A 622 -10.00 9.58 21.52
CA LEU A 622 -9.31 8.77 20.53
C LEU A 622 -10.35 8.10 19.64
N THR A 623 -10.13 8.13 18.32
CA THR A 623 -10.81 7.25 17.36
C THR A 623 -9.78 6.31 16.75
N GLY A 624 -9.87 5.03 17.07
CA GLY A 624 -9.01 3.99 16.50
C GLY A 624 -9.67 3.35 15.30
N ILE A 625 -8.90 3.07 14.25
CA ILE A 625 -9.37 2.49 12.99
C ILE A 625 -8.40 1.41 12.57
N ALA A 626 -8.87 0.18 12.38
CA ALA A 626 -8.06 -0.95 11.92
C ALA A 626 -8.87 -1.82 10.97
N GLY A 627 -8.41 -1.93 9.72
CA GLY A 627 -9.11 -2.68 8.68
C GLY A 627 -10.53 -2.15 8.42
N LYS A 628 -11.56 -2.97 8.69
CA LYS A 628 -12.98 -2.61 8.48
C LYS A 628 -13.69 -2.26 9.79
N ARG A 629 -12.95 -1.80 10.79
CA ARG A 629 -13.46 -1.56 12.15
C ARG A 629 -12.92 -0.26 12.71
N ALA A 630 -13.74 0.38 13.55
CA ALA A 630 -13.42 1.61 14.22
C ALA A 630 -14.05 1.62 15.61
N TRP A 631 -13.37 2.25 16.56
CA TRP A 631 -13.85 2.44 17.92
C TRP A 631 -13.48 3.84 18.39
N ALA A 632 -14.13 4.29 19.45
CA ALA A 632 -13.78 5.53 20.11
C ALA A 632 -13.58 5.32 21.60
N LYS A 633 -12.69 6.10 22.19
CA LYS A 633 -12.36 6.06 23.62
C LYS A 633 -12.24 7.47 24.16
N ASP A 634 -12.88 7.70 25.30
CA ASP A 634 -12.63 8.89 26.12
C ASP A 634 -11.28 8.74 26.81
N LEU A 635 -10.41 9.73 26.60
CA LEU A 635 -9.06 9.76 27.14
C LEU A 635 -8.98 10.50 28.48
N SER A 636 -10.11 10.93 29.04
CA SER A 636 -10.15 11.55 30.37
C SER A 636 -9.50 10.61 31.40
N GLY A 637 -8.49 11.09 32.12
CA GLY A 637 -7.73 10.31 33.10
C GLY A 637 -6.47 9.63 32.55
N ILE A 638 -6.18 9.72 31.25
CA ILE A 638 -4.93 9.17 30.69
C ILE A 638 -3.66 9.90 31.20
N ASP A 639 -3.83 11.09 31.78
CA ASP A 639 -2.74 11.92 32.29
C ASP A 639 -1.95 11.24 33.42
N GLU A 640 -2.59 10.41 34.25
CA GLU A 640 -1.94 9.74 35.38
C GLU A 640 -0.92 8.67 34.94
N PRO A 641 -1.26 7.72 34.04
CA PRO A 641 -0.27 6.82 33.44
C PRO A 641 0.86 7.57 32.74
N ILE A 642 0.55 8.66 32.03
CA ILE A 642 1.55 9.49 31.34
C ILE A 642 2.50 10.16 32.33
N ALA A 643 1.98 10.76 33.39
CA ALA A 643 2.78 11.37 34.45
C ALA A 643 3.68 10.34 35.15
N SER A 644 3.16 9.13 35.38
CA SER A 644 3.92 8.03 35.98
C SER A 644 5.08 7.57 35.08
N ILE A 645 4.85 7.45 33.77
CA ILE A 645 5.91 7.15 32.80
C ILE A 645 6.98 8.25 32.83
N ASN A 646 6.57 9.52 32.79
CA ASN A 646 7.50 10.65 32.84
C ASN A 646 8.34 10.65 34.13
N GLN A 647 7.71 10.40 35.29
CA GLN A 647 8.42 10.31 36.56
C GLN A 647 9.50 9.22 36.55
N LEU A 648 9.19 8.02 36.07
CA LEU A 648 10.17 6.92 35.98
C LEU A 648 11.36 7.28 35.10
N LEU A 649 11.12 8.01 34.00
CA LEU A 649 12.17 8.41 33.07
C LEU A 649 13.01 9.57 33.62
N SER A 650 12.39 10.49 34.37
CA SER A 650 13.11 11.53 35.12
C SER A 650 14.01 10.92 36.20
N GLU A 651 13.60 9.86 36.89
CA GLU A 651 14.45 9.14 37.85
C GLU A 651 15.70 8.56 37.18
N VAL A 652 15.55 7.96 35.99
CA VAL A 652 16.69 7.46 35.19
C VAL A 652 17.63 8.59 34.78
N ALA A 653 17.08 9.76 34.43
CA ALA A 653 17.85 10.95 34.08
C ALA A 653 18.74 11.44 35.24
N HIS A 654 18.33 11.24 36.49
CA HIS A 654 19.08 11.66 37.68
C HIS A 654 20.08 10.61 38.22
N SER A 655 19.98 9.35 37.78
CA SER A 655 20.76 8.21 38.30
C SER A 655 21.49 7.43 37.19
N VAL A 656 22.18 8.15 36.30
CA VAL A 656 22.83 7.60 35.09
C VAL A 656 23.66 6.33 35.31
N ALA A 657 24.48 6.30 36.36
CA ALA A 657 25.39 5.19 36.63
C ALA A 657 24.65 3.86 36.87
N ASP A 658 23.44 3.91 37.41
CA ASP A 658 22.66 2.72 37.79
C ASP A 658 22.10 1.97 36.57
N TYR A 659 22.15 2.59 35.38
CA TYR A 659 21.58 2.08 34.12
C TYR A 659 22.64 1.84 33.03
N SER A 660 23.93 2.08 33.29
CA SER A 660 25.00 2.03 32.28
C SER A 660 25.72 0.69 32.12
N ASP A 661 25.54 -0.25 33.06
CA ASP A 661 26.30 -1.52 33.14
C ASP A 661 25.79 -2.63 32.18
N GLY A 662 24.83 -2.33 31.31
CA GLY A 662 24.17 -3.28 30.42
C GLY A 662 22.64 -3.21 30.49
N LEU A 663 21.96 -3.49 29.37
CA LEU A 663 20.50 -3.45 29.30
C LEU A 663 19.86 -4.47 30.25
N THR A 664 20.46 -5.66 30.39
CA THR A 664 19.93 -6.76 31.21
C THR A 664 20.51 -6.79 32.63
N SER A 665 21.28 -5.77 33.02
CA SER A 665 21.95 -5.64 34.30
C SER A 665 21.55 -4.32 35.00
N GLY A 666 22.01 -4.13 36.24
CA GLY A 666 21.71 -2.94 37.03
C GLY A 666 20.20 -2.73 37.27
N ASP A 667 19.78 -1.48 37.32
CA ASP A 667 18.40 -1.10 37.60
C ASP A 667 17.50 -1.07 36.36
N ASN A 668 18.04 -1.34 35.15
CA ASN A 668 17.26 -1.47 33.93
C ASN A 668 16.14 -2.51 34.08
N ARG A 669 16.35 -3.60 34.83
CA ARG A 669 15.33 -4.62 35.04
C ARG A 669 14.09 -4.06 35.73
N LYS A 670 14.30 -3.32 36.81
CA LYS A 670 13.21 -2.70 37.58
C LYS A 670 12.47 -1.66 36.73
N LEU A 671 13.21 -0.84 35.98
CA LEU A 671 12.64 0.15 35.07
C LEU A 671 11.72 -0.51 34.05
N PHE A 672 12.20 -1.55 33.35
CA PHE A 672 11.43 -2.21 32.30
C PHE A 672 10.20 -2.94 32.84
N ILE A 673 10.27 -3.54 34.04
CA ILE A 673 9.09 -4.15 34.70
C ILE A 673 8.01 -3.09 34.94
N LYS A 674 8.39 -1.95 35.54
CA LYS A 674 7.44 -0.85 35.81
C LYS A 674 6.85 -0.27 34.51
N LEU A 675 7.68 0.00 33.52
CA LEU A 675 7.24 0.50 32.21
C LEU A 675 6.32 -0.50 31.49
N ALA A 676 6.62 -1.80 31.55
CA ALA A 676 5.78 -2.82 30.93
C ALA A 676 4.39 -2.90 31.57
N ARG A 677 4.30 -2.73 32.89
CA ARG A 677 3.03 -2.73 33.62
C ARG A 677 2.19 -1.49 33.30
N LEU A 678 2.80 -0.29 33.33
CA LEU A 678 2.12 0.95 32.90
C LEU A 678 1.71 0.89 31.42
N GLY A 679 2.59 0.36 30.57
CA GLY A 679 2.33 0.15 29.15
C GLY A 679 1.21 -0.85 28.87
N ALA A 680 1.06 -1.87 29.71
CA ALA A 680 -0.03 -2.85 29.60
C ALA A 680 -1.36 -2.28 30.05
N ASP A 681 -1.36 -1.35 31.01
CA ASP A 681 -2.55 -0.59 31.39
C ASP A 681 -3.01 0.34 30.26
N LEU A 682 -2.06 1.06 29.62
CA LEU A 682 -2.33 1.82 28.40
C LEU A 682 -2.88 0.92 27.28
N TYR A 683 -2.29 -0.27 27.09
CA TYR A 683 -2.76 -1.23 26.08
C TYR A 683 -4.18 -1.70 26.37
N SER A 684 -4.50 -1.98 27.63
CA SER A 684 -5.82 -2.42 28.06
C SER A 684 -6.87 -1.34 27.78
N SER A 685 -6.62 -0.12 28.25
CA SER A 685 -7.57 1.01 28.14
C SER A 685 -7.79 1.49 26.70
N LEU A 686 -6.73 1.52 25.88
CA LEU A 686 -6.78 2.06 24.52
C LEU A 686 -7.17 1.03 23.47
N VAL A 687 -6.83 -0.25 23.72
CA VAL A 687 -6.96 -1.32 22.73
C VAL A 687 -7.86 -2.44 23.23
N ILE A 688 -7.47 -3.20 24.27
CA ILE A 688 -8.19 -4.44 24.66
C ILE A 688 -9.67 -4.17 24.98
N ASP A 689 -9.95 -3.19 25.86
CA ASP A 689 -11.31 -2.90 26.35
C ASP A 689 -12.28 -2.53 25.21
N ASN A 690 -11.74 -1.98 24.11
CA ASN A 690 -12.52 -1.54 22.97
C ASN A 690 -12.56 -2.59 21.85
N LEU A 691 -11.67 -3.58 21.87
CA LEU A 691 -11.53 -4.61 20.83
C LEU A 691 -12.08 -5.98 21.22
N GLN A 692 -12.13 -6.33 22.52
CA GLN A 692 -12.74 -7.60 22.98
C GLN A 692 -14.16 -7.85 22.43
N PRO A 693 -15.05 -6.84 22.29
CA PRO A 693 -16.35 -7.02 21.64
C PRO A 693 -16.29 -7.34 20.13
N LEU A 694 -15.12 -7.17 19.50
CA LEU A 694 -14.90 -7.23 18.04
C LEU A 694 -13.93 -8.37 17.61
N GLN A 695 -13.34 -9.09 18.56
CA GLN A 695 -12.33 -10.14 18.31
C GLN A 695 -12.89 -11.38 17.61
N SER A 696 -14.19 -11.68 17.73
CA SER A 696 -14.85 -12.82 17.09
C SER A 696 -14.89 -12.76 15.55
N GLU A 697 -14.39 -11.68 14.94
CA GLU A 697 -14.43 -11.47 13.49
C GLU A 697 -13.04 -11.15 12.86
N GLY A 698 -11.93 -11.37 13.57
CA GLY A 698 -10.58 -11.26 13.00
C GLY A 698 -10.04 -9.82 12.90
N MET A 699 -10.00 -9.10 14.03
CA MET A 699 -9.18 -7.88 14.17
C MET A 699 -8.00 -8.19 15.07
N ASP A 700 -6.78 -7.92 14.62
CA ASP A 700 -5.60 -8.00 15.47
C ASP A 700 -4.71 -6.76 15.31
N VAL A 701 -4.82 -5.81 16.25
CA VAL A 701 -3.94 -4.64 16.32
C VAL A 701 -2.52 -5.04 16.78
N ASP A 702 -2.34 -6.21 17.42
CA ASP A 702 -1.02 -6.72 17.79
C ASP A 702 -0.20 -7.14 16.58
N GLU A 703 -0.85 -7.61 15.52
CA GLU A 703 -0.19 -7.90 14.24
C GLU A 703 0.16 -6.64 13.42
N ALA A 704 -0.42 -5.48 13.75
CA ALA A 704 -0.08 -4.23 13.07
C ALA A 704 1.42 -3.93 13.19
N THR A 705 2.08 -3.60 12.09
CA THR A 705 3.48 -3.17 12.08
C THR A 705 3.64 -1.70 11.72
N HIS A 706 2.64 -1.08 11.08
CA HIS A 706 2.66 0.32 10.69
C HIS A 706 1.39 1.02 11.18
N ILE A 707 1.58 2.06 12.00
CA ILE A 707 0.51 2.82 12.65
C ILE A 707 0.67 4.30 12.35
N GLN A 708 -0.44 4.97 12.05
CA GLN A 708 -0.49 6.42 11.87
C GLN A 708 -1.24 7.06 13.02
N LEU A 709 -0.64 8.07 13.62
CA LEU A 709 -1.27 8.91 14.63
C LEU A 709 -1.51 10.30 14.03
N VAL A 710 -2.75 10.76 14.10
CA VAL A 710 -3.14 12.10 13.68
C VAL A 710 -3.72 12.81 14.89
N SER A 711 -2.94 13.72 15.47
CA SER A 711 -3.41 14.61 16.54
C SER A 711 -3.96 15.89 15.90
N THR A 712 -5.25 16.15 16.04
CA THR A 712 -5.89 17.39 15.54
C THR A 712 -5.78 18.55 16.53
N ARG A 713 -5.14 18.31 17.68
CA ARG A 713 -4.72 19.30 18.65
C ARG A 713 -3.37 18.93 19.26
N ALA A 714 -2.55 19.93 19.56
CA ALA A 714 -1.18 19.74 20.06
C ALA A 714 -1.12 19.25 21.52
N ASP A 715 -2.18 19.41 22.30
CA ASP A 715 -2.24 19.02 23.71
C ASP A 715 -2.57 17.53 23.94
N ALA A 716 -2.92 16.79 22.90
CA ALA A 716 -3.24 15.37 22.96
C ALA A 716 -2.08 14.51 22.42
N VAL A 717 -0.96 14.46 23.14
CA VAL A 717 0.16 13.55 22.81
C VAL A 717 0.08 12.32 23.72
N VAL A 718 -0.38 11.19 23.17
CA VAL A 718 -0.40 9.91 23.87
C VAL A 718 0.89 9.12 23.55
N PRO A 719 1.59 8.57 24.56
CA PRO A 719 2.89 7.92 24.38
C PRO A 719 2.77 6.49 23.84
N PHE A 720 2.34 6.36 22.58
CA PHE A 720 2.13 5.06 21.92
C PHE A 720 3.37 4.16 21.88
N GLU A 721 4.59 4.71 22.02
CA GLU A 721 5.85 3.96 22.13
C GLU A 721 5.84 2.98 23.32
N PHE A 722 5.20 3.41 24.41
CA PHE A 722 5.21 2.72 25.69
C PHE A 722 4.07 1.71 25.83
N ILE A 723 3.16 1.63 24.86
CA ILE A 723 2.14 0.57 24.84
C ILE A 723 2.84 -0.78 24.85
N TYR A 724 2.52 -1.60 25.85
CA TYR A 724 3.11 -2.92 26.07
C TYR A 724 2.06 -4.00 25.78
N GLN A 725 2.26 -4.77 24.71
CA GLN A 725 1.23 -5.70 24.25
C GLN A 725 1.34 -7.13 24.79
N TYR A 726 2.47 -7.50 25.40
CA TYR A 726 2.55 -8.80 26.06
C TYR A 726 1.83 -8.73 27.40
N GLN A 727 1.44 -9.89 27.94
CA GLN A 727 0.93 -9.93 29.31
C GLN A 727 1.99 -9.31 30.25
N PRO A 728 1.59 -8.39 31.14
CA PRO A 728 2.55 -7.72 31.99
C PRO A 728 3.26 -8.71 32.92
N PRO A 729 4.55 -8.50 33.21
CA PRO A 729 5.27 -9.29 34.19
C PRO A 729 4.68 -9.11 35.60
N ASP A 730 4.87 -10.12 36.45
CA ASP A 730 4.53 -10.03 37.86
C ASP A 730 5.35 -8.91 38.55
N ASP A 731 4.82 -8.34 39.63
CA ASP A 731 5.52 -7.32 40.42
C ASP A 731 6.37 -7.98 41.51
N ASP A 732 7.24 -8.90 41.10
CA ASP A 732 8.06 -9.73 41.99
C ASP A 732 9.55 -9.57 41.62
N ALA A 733 10.41 -9.64 42.64
CA ALA A 733 11.86 -9.73 42.48
C ALA A 733 12.31 -10.96 41.68
N ALA A 734 11.48 -12.01 41.59
CA ALA A 734 11.73 -13.22 40.80
C ALA A 734 11.54 -13.03 39.28
N VAL A 735 11.08 -11.88 38.81
CA VAL A 735 10.98 -11.57 37.38
C VAL A 735 12.35 -11.22 36.81
N ASP A 736 12.75 -11.92 35.76
CA ASP A 736 14.00 -11.70 35.06
C ASP A 736 13.80 -10.95 33.73
N PHE A 737 14.89 -10.45 33.15
CA PHE A 737 14.85 -10.07 31.74
C PHE A 737 14.66 -11.31 30.86
N CYS A 738 13.90 -11.16 29.78
CA CYS A 738 13.78 -12.23 28.78
C CYS A 738 15.18 -12.63 28.27
N PRO A 739 15.59 -13.91 28.37
CA PRO A 739 16.90 -14.37 27.92
C PRO A 739 17.13 -14.17 26.42
N ASN A 740 16.05 -14.06 25.64
CA ASN A 740 16.11 -13.79 24.21
C ASN A 740 16.10 -12.28 23.86
N ALA A 741 16.08 -11.38 24.84
CA ALA A 741 15.87 -9.94 24.60
C ALA A 741 16.93 -9.31 23.70
N LEU A 742 18.23 -9.57 23.96
CA LEU A 742 19.32 -8.99 23.19
C LEU A 742 19.29 -9.49 21.73
N GLN A 743 19.14 -10.80 21.54
CA GLN A 743 19.03 -11.38 20.20
C GLN A 743 17.81 -10.83 19.46
N ALA A 744 16.66 -10.74 20.13
CA ALA A 744 15.43 -10.24 19.53
C ALA A 744 15.50 -8.74 19.15
N LEU A 745 16.26 -7.93 19.89
CA LEU A 745 16.53 -6.54 19.53
C LEU A 745 17.44 -6.44 18.30
N ALA A 746 18.47 -7.29 18.22
CA ALA A 746 19.38 -7.35 17.08
C ALA A 746 18.67 -7.82 15.80
N ASP A 747 17.88 -8.89 15.89
CA ASP A 747 17.13 -9.45 14.76
C ASP A 747 15.89 -8.60 14.43
N GLY A 748 15.45 -7.77 15.37
CA GLY A 748 14.26 -6.95 15.22
C GLY A 748 12.93 -7.68 15.30
N ALA A 749 12.96 -8.96 15.69
CA ALA A 749 11.81 -9.82 15.92
C ALA A 749 12.13 -10.83 17.03
N CYS A 750 11.12 -11.26 17.77
CA CYS A 750 11.30 -12.36 18.72
C CYS A 750 11.42 -13.69 17.97
N PRO A 751 12.27 -14.63 18.43
CA PRO A 751 12.26 -16.00 17.92
C PRO A 751 10.92 -16.68 18.24
N GLN A 752 10.53 -17.70 17.48
CA GLN A 752 9.25 -18.41 17.69
C GLN A 752 9.10 -18.99 19.11
N ALA A 753 10.20 -19.39 19.74
CA ALA A 753 10.23 -19.90 21.12
C ALA A 753 10.78 -18.86 22.13
N CYS A 754 10.32 -17.61 22.04
CA CYS A 754 10.75 -16.54 22.93
C CYS A 754 10.20 -16.75 24.35
N ALA A 755 11.09 -16.84 25.35
CA ALA A 755 10.72 -17.03 26.75
C ALA A 755 9.82 -15.90 27.29
N GLY A 756 10.04 -14.66 26.84
CA GLY A 756 9.19 -13.52 27.20
C GLY A 756 7.76 -13.56 26.64
N GLN A 757 7.51 -14.40 25.63
CA GLN A 757 6.15 -14.64 25.13
C GLN A 757 5.53 -15.91 25.72
N GLN A 758 6.35 -16.94 25.99
CA GLN A 758 5.89 -18.21 26.57
C GLN A 758 5.61 -18.11 28.08
N GLU A 759 6.47 -17.40 28.80
CA GLU A 759 6.37 -17.16 30.24
C GLU A 759 6.37 -15.64 30.55
N PRO A 760 5.38 -14.88 30.04
CA PRO A 760 5.40 -13.41 30.09
C PRO A 760 5.29 -12.86 31.52
N ARG A 761 4.72 -13.62 32.45
CA ARG A 761 4.66 -13.25 33.87
C ARG A 761 6.02 -13.28 34.56
N ARG A 762 6.93 -14.16 34.10
CA ARG A 762 8.25 -14.38 34.71
C ARG A 762 9.36 -13.58 34.03
N HIS A 763 9.08 -13.00 32.86
CA HIS A 763 10.09 -12.31 32.08
C HIS A 763 9.58 -10.97 31.53
N VAL A 764 10.38 -9.91 31.70
CA VAL A 764 10.17 -8.67 30.96
C VAL A 764 10.91 -8.70 29.63
N CYS A 765 10.18 -8.53 28.53
CA CYS A 765 10.75 -8.47 27.17
C CYS A 765 10.57 -7.08 26.55
N PRO A 766 11.65 -6.37 26.18
CA PRO A 766 11.56 -5.06 25.51
C PRO A 766 10.74 -5.09 24.22
N MET A 767 10.76 -6.20 23.48
CA MET A 767 10.01 -6.34 22.22
C MET A 767 8.49 -6.33 22.39
N GLY A 768 7.96 -6.29 23.63
CA GLY A 768 6.56 -6.03 23.90
C GLY A 768 6.15 -4.56 23.69
N PHE A 769 7.09 -3.62 23.68
CA PHE A 769 6.82 -2.20 23.45
C PHE A 769 6.56 -1.88 21.97
N TRP A 770 5.49 -1.16 21.68
CA TRP A 770 5.14 -0.74 20.33
C TRP A 770 6.25 0.08 19.66
N GLY A 771 6.93 0.95 20.42
CA GLY A 771 8.03 1.77 19.91
C GLY A 771 9.26 0.99 19.42
N LEU A 772 9.34 -0.31 19.72
CA LEU A 772 10.43 -1.19 19.27
C LEU A 772 9.98 -2.22 18.24
N ARG A 773 8.68 -2.42 18.03
CA ARG A 773 8.15 -3.42 17.08
C ARG A 773 7.37 -2.80 15.92
N LYS A 774 6.78 -1.62 16.10
CA LYS A 774 5.96 -0.94 15.08
C LYS A 774 6.66 0.32 14.57
N VAL A 775 6.40 0.65 13.32
CA VAL A 775 6.63 1.99 12.77
C VAL A 775 5.43 2.85 13.18
N ILE A 776 5.70 3.98 13.83
CA ILE A 776 4.67 4.90 14.30
C ILE A 776 4.89 6.25 13.62
N GLU A 777 4.05 6.55 12.63
CA GLU A 777 4.02 7.84 11.95
C GLU A 777 3.16 8.82 12.74
N ARG A 778 3.63 10.07 12.93
CA ARG A 778 2.88 11.08 13.67
C ARG A 778 2.70 12.36 12.88
N HIS A 779 1.47 12.85 12.89
CA HIS A 779 1.10 14.17 12.40
C HIS A 779 0.41 14.95 13.51
N VAL A 780 0.84 16.19 13.70
CA VAL A 780 0.21 17.14 14.63
C VAL A 780 -0.33 18.29 13.79
N TYR A 781 -1.64 18.49 13.85
CA TYR A 781 -2.36 19.54 13.15
C TYR A 781 -3.13 20.39 14.18
N ASN A 782 -3.31 21.68 13.91
CA ASN A 782 -4.21 22.53 14.69
C ASN A 782 -4.79 23.63 13.77
N PRO A 783 -6.12 23.64 13.52
CA PRO A 783 -6.76 24.65 12.68
C PRO A 783 -6.94 26.02 13.38
N ALA A 784 -6.72 26.13 14.70
CA ALA A 784 -7.12 27.29 15.51
C ALA A 784 -6.29 28.58 15.35
N ILE A 785 -5.65 28.78 14.20
CA ILE A 785 -5.15 30.09 13.81
C ILE A 785 -5.89 30.47 12.54
N ASP A 786 -6.89 31.35 12.69
CA ASP A 786 -7.37 32.19 11.59
C ASP A 786 -6.12 32.70 10.88
N VAL A 787 -5.89 32.23 9.66
CA VAL A 787 -4.83 32.75 8.79
C VAL A 787 -5.19 34.22 8.60
N PRO A 788 -4.50 35.18 9.25
CA PRO A 788 -4.73 36.57 8.93
C PRO A 788 -4.36 36.73 7.45
N ASN A 789 -5.01 37.65 6.74
CA ASN A 789 -4.80 37.95 5.31
C ASN A 789 -3.33 38.28 4.91
N GLN A 790 -2.34 38.07 5.78
CA GLN A 790 -0.91 38.35 5.62
C GLN A 790 0.03 37.29 6.26
N ALA A 791 -0.42 36.10 6.66
CA ALA A 791 0.50 35.07 7.14
C ALA A 791 1.19 34.35 5.97
N GLU A 792 2.53 34.34 6.03
CA GLU A 792 3.42 33.61 5.12
C GLU A 792 3.02 32.15 4.98
N VAL A 793 3.15 31.64 3.75
CA VAL A 793 2.89 30.27 3.30
C VAL A 793 3.37 29.23 4.33
N ILE A 794 2.46 28.38 4.81
CA ILE A 794 2.82 27.18 5.60
C ILE A 794 3.58 26.23 4.67
N VAL A 795 4.84 25.93 4.97
CA VAL A 795 5.63 24.96 4.19
C VAL A 795 5.80 23.68 4.99
N GLN A 796 4.96 22.70 4.68
CA GLN A 796 5.15 21.34 5.14
C GLN A 796 5.86 20.52 4.06
N ALA A 797 7.05 20.03 4.40
CA ALA A 797 7.84 19.17 3.53
C ALA A 797 7.31 17.73 3.59
N GLU A 798 7.10 17.14 2.41
CA GLU A 798 6.56 15.80 2.20
C GLU A 798 7.30 15.07 1.07
N PRO A 799 7.38 13.72 1.12
CA PRO A 799 7.99 12.95 0.04
C PRO A 799 7.06 12.90 -1.18
N VAL A 800 7.40 13.64 -2.24
CA VAL A 800 6.66 13.68 -3.52
C VAL A 800 7.55 13.89 -4.75
N GLY A 801 7.24 13.21 -5.85
CA GLY A 801 7.96 13.27 -7.11
C GLY A 801 9.45 12.97 -6.92
N ALA A 802 10.32 13.84 -7.46
CA ALA A 802 11.76 13.73 -7.26
C ALA A 802 12.23 13.95 -5.79
N ARG A 803 11.35 14.37 -4.88
CA ARG A 803 11.64 14.66 -3.46
C ARG A 803 11.27 13.53 -2.51
N VAL A 804 11.32 12.27 -2.96
CA VAL A 804 11.07 11.09 -2.09
C VAL A 804 12.24 10.72 -1.17
N ARG A 805 13.43 11.30 -1.39
CA ARG A 805 14.65 11.01 -0.63
C ARG A 805 15.02 12.13 0.32
N LEU A 806 15.29 11.76 1.57
CA LEU A 806 15.83 12.64 2.59
C LEU A 806 17.35 12.64 2.47
N GLN A 807 17.94 13.75 2.03
CA GLN A 807 19.39 13.85 1.89
C GLN A 807 20.01 14.02 3.26
N LEU A 808 20.82 13.06 3.72
CA LEU A 808 21.52 13.15 5.01
C LEU A 808 23.02 13.44 4.87
N ASP A 809 23.49 13.73 3.66
CA ASP A 809 24.90 13.81 3.29
C ASP A 809 25.39 15.20 2.83
N GLN A 810 24.50 16.21 2.75
CA GLN A 810 24.85 17.56 2.26
C GLN A 810 25.46 18.46 3.35
N GLY A 811 25.17 18.20 4.64
CA GLY A 811 25.77 18.93 5.76
C GLY A 811 24.93 18.87 7.03
N ALA A 812 25.59 19.10 8.17
CA ALA A 812 24.99 19.04 9.50
C ALA A 812 25.25 20.34 10.29
N LEU A 813 24.19 20.86 10.93
CA LEU A 813 24.28 21.94 11.91
C LEU A 813 23.99 21.38 13.30
N VAL A 814 24.90 21.61 14.24
CA VAL A 814 24.79 21.13 15.62
C VAL A 814 24.74 22.30 16.61
N ALA A 815 23.83 22.25 17.56
CA ALA A 815 23.78 23.17 18.71
C ALA A 815 23.38 22.44 19.99
N TYR A 816 23.79 22.98 21.13
CA TYR A 816 23.49 22.39 22.44
C TYR A 816 23.34 23.47 23.51
N SER A 817 22.57 23.15 24.54
CA SER A 817 22.38 23.94 25.75
C SER A 817 23.70 24.19 26.49
N GLN A 818 23.78 25.31 27.22
CA GLN A 818 24.89 25.57 28.14
C GLN A 818 24.99 24.51 29.26
N GLU A 819 23.91 23.79 29.56
CA GLU A 819 23.86 22.70 30.54
C GLU A 819 24.54 21.41 30.04
N VAL A 820 24.85 21.31 28.73
CA VAL A 820 25.55 20.17 28.13
C VAL A 820 27.04 20.51 27.98
N LYS A 821 27.92 19.66 28.51
CA LYS A 821 29.37 19.91 28.45
C LYS A 821 29.90 19.59 27.05
N ALA A 822 30.82 20.42 26.55
CA ALA A 822 31.45 20.20 25.24
C ALA A 822 32.11 18.81 25.09
N GLY A 823 32.64 18.24 26.18
CA GLY A 823 33.22 16.89 26.19
C GLY A 823 32.20 15.77 25.94
N GLU A 824 30.92 15.99 26.27
CA GLU A 824 29.84 15.02 26.04
C GLU A 824 29.38 15.02 24.57
N VAL A 825 29.53 16.16 23.88
CA VAL A 825 29.16 16.35 22.47
C VAL A 825 30.31 15.96 21.52
N ALA A 826 31.54 15.92 22.02
CA ALA A 826 32.73 15.63 21.21
C ALA A 826 32.66 14.28 20.43
N PRO A 827 32.16 13.16 21.00
CA PRO A 827 32.01 11.90 20.26
C PRO A 827 31.05 12.01 19.08
N LEU A 828 29.87 12.62 19.28
CA LEU A 828 28.91 12.91 18.22
C LEU A 828 29.54 13.73 17.09
N LEU A 829 30.25 14.81 17.42
CA LEU A 829 30.91 15.64 16.40
C LEU A 829 32.01 14.89 15.64
N ALA A 830 32.75 14.00 16.32
CA ALA A 830 33.73 13.15 15.68
C ALA A 830 33.07 12.17 14.69
N ALA A 831 31.97 11.52 15.11
CA ALA A 831 31.21 10.61 14.27
C ALA A 831 30.60 11.32 13.04
N LEU A 832 30.07 12.53 13.22
CA LEU A 832 29.54 13.34 12.13
C LEU A 832 30.66 13.77 11.17
N ARG A 833 31.77 14.32 11.67
CA ARG A 833 32.89 14.77 10.82
C ARG A 833 33.57 13.63 10.05
N GLN A 834 33.58 12.43 10.60
CA GLN A 834 34.08 11.25 9.89
C GLN A 834 33.21 10.90 8.67
N ARG A 835 31.90 11.17 8.74
CA ARG A 835 30.92 10.79 7.72
C ARG A 835 30.56 11.92 6.77
N LEU A 836 30.72 13.17 7.23
CA LEU A 836 30.41 14.41 6.53
C LEU A 836 31.63 15.37 6.59
N PRO A 837 32.79 14.99 6.02
CA PRO A 837 34.00 15.80 6.13
C PRO A 837 33.81 17.15 5.44
N GLN A 838 34.03 18.25 6.18
CA GLN A 838 33.87 19.66 5.78
C GLN A 838 32.44 20.24 5.75
N ALA A 839 31.42 19.49 6.18
CA ALA A 839 30.03 19.94 6.13
C ALA A 839 29.34 19.99 7.52
N VAL A 840 30.10 19.96 8.63
CA VAL A 840 29.55 20.02 10.00
C VAL A 840 29.86 21.35 10.66
N HIS A 841 28.83 22.17 10.91
CA HIS A 841 28.93 23.43 11.64
C HIS A 841 28.37 23.30 13.07
N VAL A 842 28.97 24.00 14.02
CA VAL A 842 28.48 24.07 15.41
C VAL A 842 28.09 25.50 15.70
N ALA A 843 26.81 25.75 15.96
CA ALA A 843 26.31 27.07 16.33
C ALA A 843 26.36 27.25 17.85
N GLY A 844 26.92 28.38 18.29
CA GLY A 844 26.99 28.73 19.70
C GLY A 844 25.69 29.33 20.25
N ASN A 845 24.78 29.79 19.40
CA ASN A 845 23.49 30.38 19.80
C ASN A 845 22.50 30.38 18.62
N TRP A 846 21.28 30.87 18.84
CA TRP A 846 20.22 30.91 17.82
C TRP A 846 20.49 31.88 16.65
N GLU A 847 21.30 32.93 16.84
CA GLU A 847 21.68 33.83 15.75
C GLU A 847 22.69 33.16 14.81
N GLU A 848 23.71 32.50 15.37
CA GLU A 848 24.64 31.68 14.61
C GLU A 848 23.93 30.51 13.91
N TRP A 849 22.95 29.89 14.58
CA TRP A 849 22.11 28.85 13.98
C TRP A 849 21.38 29.37 12.74
N LYS A 850 20.70 30.51 12.86
CA LYS A 850 20.00 31.17 11.76
C LYS A 850 20.94 31.49 10.60
N GLN A 851 22.10 32.06 10.88
CA GLN A 851 23.11 32.38 9.87
C GLN A 851 23.59 31.12 9.13
N ALA A 852 23.82 30.03 9.87
CA ALA A 852 24.26 28.77 9.29
C ALA A 852 23.18 28.13 8.42
N VAL A 853 21.90 28.16 8.82
CA VAL A 853 20.78 27.66 8.00
C VAL A 853 20.68 28.42 6.69
N SER A 854 20.70 29.75 6.74
CA SER A 854 20.59 30.60 5.54
C SER A 854 21.83 30.56 4.65
N GLY A 855 23.03 30.33 5.21
CA GLY A 855 24.29 30.37 4.46
C GLY A 855 24.79 29.02 3.93
N SER A 856 24.46 27.91 4.61
CA SER A 856 25.00 26.58 4.28
C SER A 856 23.95 25.54 3.89
N HIS A 857 22.65 25.85 4.03
CA HIS A 857 21.54 24.97 3.67
C HIS A 857 21.71 23.51 4.16
N PRO A 858 21.97 23.30 5.47
CA PRO A 858 22.25 21.97 6.00
C PRO A 858 21.04 21.05 5.83
N SER A 859 21.30 19.79 5.47
CA SER A 859 20.25 18.78 5.32
C SER A 859 20.00 18.00 6.63
N LEU A 860 20.87 18.17 7.61
CA LEU A 860 20.73 17.65 8.97
C LEU A 860 20.83 18.78 9.99
N LEU A 861 19.81 18.92 10.84
CA LEU A 861 19.79 19.84 11.97
C LEU A 861 19.77 19.03 13.26
N VAL A 862 20.70 19.28 14.19
CA VAL A 862 20.82 18.54 15.46
C VAL A 862 20.92 19.54 16.60
N ALA A 863 19.88 19.61 17.43
CA ALA A 863 19.82 20.48 18.57
C ALA A 863 19.59 19.67 19.86
N PHE A 864 20.37 19.97 20.89
CA PHE A 864 20.19 19.49 22.26
C PHE A 864 19.79 20.64 23.19
N PRO A 865 18.58 21.20 23.04
CA PRO A 865 18.17 22.38 23.79
C PRO A 865 17.75 22.04 25.23
N HIS A 866 17.75 23.04 26.09
CA HIS A 866 17.03 23.02 27.35
C HIS A 866 15.70 23.76 27.21
N ASN A 867 14.61 23.19 27.73
CA ASN A 867 13.33 23.88 27.78
C ASN A 867 13.34 24.88 28.94
N THR A 868 12.95 26.12 28.67
CA THR A 868 12.87 27.20 29.67
C THR A 868 11.51 27.89 29.61
N GLY A 869 11.12 28.54 30.70
CA GLY A 869 9.86 29.30 30.81
C GLY A 869 8.61 28.44 31.06
N GLU A 870 7.50 29.12 31.35
CA GLU A 870 6.19 28.51 31.63
C GLU A 870 5.11 29.12 30.73
N ARG A 871 4.05 28.35 30.43
CA ARG A 871 2.86 28.79 29.68
C ARG A 871 3.16 29.43 28.32
N GLN A 872 3.15 30.75 28.22
CA GLN A 872 3.37 31.49 26.96
C GLN A 872 4.82 31.95 26.78
N ASP A 873 5.65 31.81 27.82
CA ASP A 873 7.07 32.21 27.82
C ASP A 873 8.02 31.07 27.50
N ILE A 874 7.48 29.97 26.99
CA ILE A 874 8.22 28.76 26.65
C ILE A 874 9.22 29.03 25.53
N ALA A 875 10.46 28.63 25.79
CA ALA A 875 11.59 28.87 24.92
C ALA A 875 12.57 27.70 24.95
N LEU A 876 13.26 27.52 23.83
CA LEU A 876 14.38 26.60 23.72
C LEU A 876 15.68 27.35 23.95
N GLU A 877 16.50 26.89 24.87
CA GLU A 877 17.82 27.46 25.16
C GLU A 877 18.92 26.63 24.48
N ILE A 878 19.80 27.33 23.75
CA ILE A 878 21.10 26.83 23.30
C ILE A 878 22.17 27.89 23.63
N GLY A 879 23.34 27.46 24.08
CA GLY A 879 24.47 28.33 24.43
C GLY A 879 24.18 29.50 25.36
N GLY A 880 23.24 29.33 26.29
CA GLY A 880 22.80 30.32 27.27
C GLY A 880 21.71 31.27 26.76
N MET A 881 21.23 31.09 25.53
CA MET A 881 20.29 32.00 24.85
C MET A 881 18.94 31.32 24.64
N ALA A 882 17.91 31.79 25.35
CA ALA A 882 16.54 31.33 25.19
C ALA A 882 15.89 31.92 23.92
N PHE A 883 15.13 31.09 23.21
CA PHE A 883 14.43 31.47 21.97
C PHE A 883 13.00 30.96 21.96
N LYS A 884 12.07 31.90 21.78
CA LYS A 884 10.63 31.61 21.68
C LYS A 884 10.33 31.14 20.25
N THR A 885 9.75 29.96 20.12
CA THR A 885 9.47 29.36 18.80
C THR A 885 8.13 29.81 18.20
N LEU A 886 7.32 30.59 18.93
CA LEU A 886 6.04 31.09 18.42
C LEU A 886 6.27 31.89 17.14
N ARG A 887 5.65 31.46 16.03
CA ARG A 887 5.85 32.01 14.68
C ARG A 887 7.31 31.93 14.20
N LEU A 888 7.96 30.78 14.44
CA LEU A 888 9.30 30.47 13.98
C LEU A 888 9.51 30.82 12.49
N PRO A 889 10.43 31.75 12.16
CA PRO A 889 10.75 32.05 10.77
C PRO A 889 11.46 30.90 10.06
N ARG A 890 11.27 30.82 8.73
CA ARG A 890 11.90 29.81 7.87
C ARG A 890 13.43 29.81 7.92
N GLU A 891 14.05 30.95 8.19
CA GLU A 891 15.51 31.10 8.33
C GLU A 891 16.11 30.30 9.49
N TYR A 892 15.30 29.76 10.39
CA TYR A 892 15.76 28.84 11.45
C TYR A 892 15.68 27.37 11.06
N VAL A 893 15.08 27.03 9.91
CA VAL A 893 14.83 25.65 9.50
C VAL A 893 15.15 25.41 8.04
N HIS A 894 14.46 26.08 7.11
CA HIS A 894 14.60 25.86 5.68
C HIS A 894 14.23 27.10 4.85
N VAL A 895 15.24 27.65 4.18
CA VAL A 895 15.09 28.76 3.21
C VAL A 895 15.02 28.19 1.79
N GLU A 896 16.08 27.51 1.36
CA GLU A 896 16.25 26.88 0.05
C GLU A 896 17.03 25.56 0.19
N GLY A 897 17.03 24.72 -0.85
CA GLY A 897 17.75 23.45 -0.88
C GLY A 897 16.92 22.25 -0.39
N ALA A 898 17.60 21.17 -0.01
CA ALA A 898 16.97 19.96 0.51
C ALA A 898 16.28 20.22 1.86
N TYR A 899 15.10 19.64 2.07
CA TYR A 899 14.39 19.77 3.34
C TYR A 899 15.10 18.96 4.44
N PRO A 900 15.37 19.56 5.61
CA PRO A 900 16.23 18.93 6.61
C PRO A 900 15.51 17.92 7.50
N LEU A 901 16.25 16.90 7.94
CA LEU A 901 15.93 16.13 9.13
C LEU A 901 16.34 16.92 10.37
N LEU A 902 15.41 17.18 11.30
CA LEU A 902 15.69 17.86 12.55
C LEU A 902 15.65 16.87 13.73
N LEU A 903 16.77 16.70 14.42
CA LEU A 903 16.83 16.05 15.73
C LEU A 903 16.74 17.15 16.80
N LEU A 904 15.61 17.24 17.48
CA LEU A 904 15.35 18.18 18.57
C LEU A 904 15.26 17.42 19.89
N LEU A 905 16.42 17.05 20.43
CA LEU A 905 16.55 16.12 21.55
C LEU A 905 16.89 16.86 22.85
N GLY A 906 15.87 17.24 23.61
CA GLY A 906 16.03 17.94 24.89
C GLY A 906 15.17 17.33 25.99
N CYS A 907 15.12 17.97 27.15
CA CYS A 907 14.15 17.62 28.17
C CYS A 907 12.73 17.86 27.65
N ASP A 908 11.97 16.79 27.36
CA ASP A 908 10.53 16.86 27.09
C ASP A 908 10.12 17.84 25.96
N THR A 909 10.86 17.82 24.84
CA THR A 909 10.66 18.76 23.71
C THR A 909 9.42 18.46 22.86
N ALA A 910 8.84 17.26 23.00
CA ALA A 910 7.61 16.82 22.34
C ALA A 910 6.47 16.47 23.33
N SER A 911 6.58 16.91 24.59
CA SER A 911 5.69 16.60 25.72
C SER A 911 4.19 16.59 25.44
N SER A 912 3.45 15.80 26.22
CA SER A 912 2.00 15.94 26.46
C SER A 912 1.64 17.09 27.40
N ALA A 913 2.60 17.66 28.13
CA ALA A 913 2.40 18.92 28.83
C ALA A 913 2.08 19.98 27.77
N GLN A 914 0.81 20.44 27.77
CA GLN A 914 0.18 21.40 26.86
C GLN A 914 1.05 22.61 26.46
N HIS A 915 2.04 22.90 27.28
CA HIS A 915 3.09 23.90 27.18
C HIS A 915 4.10 23.65 26.03
N TYR A 916 4.69 22.46 25.86
CA TYR A 916 5.87 22.28 24.99
C TYR A 916 5.59 21.65 23.61
N ALA A 917 4.43 21.01 23.41
CA ALA A 917 4.05 20.39 22.13
C ALA A 917 4.06 21.35 20.92
N ASN A 918 3.94 22.65 21.17
CA ASN A 918 3.93 23.67 20.12
C ASN A 918 5.29 23.82 19.40
N HIS A 919 6.43 23.45 20.01
CA HIS A 919 7.74 23.54 19.35
C HIS A 919 7.74 22.73 18.05
N ILE A 920 7.32 21.47 18.12
CA ILE A 920 7.22 20.56 16.97
C ILE A 920 6.40 21.18 15.85
N ARG A 921 5.26 21.78 16.20
CA ARG A 921 4.37 22.44 15.26
C ARG A 921 5.08 23.57 14.50
N TYR A 922 5.78 24.46 15.20
CA TYR A 922 6.43 25.61 14.56
C TYR A 922 7.61 25.22 13.68
N PHE A 923 8.43 24.25 14.10
CA PHE A 923 9.51 23.72 13.25
C PHE A 923 8.99 23.01 12.00
N ARG A 924 7.86 22.30 12.09
CA ARG A 924 7.20 21.71 10.91
C ARG A 924 6.69 22.77 9.95
N GLN A 925 6.08 23.85 10.46
CA GLN A 925 5.58 24.96 9.65
C GLN A 925 6.70 25.75 8.96
N ALA A 926 7.89 25.77 9.56
CA ALA A 926 9.07 26.45 9.02
C ALA A 926 9.87 25.61 8.00
N GLY A 927 9.44 24.37 7.69
CA GLY A 927 10.00 23.57 6.60
C GLY A 927 10.83 22.34 7.00
N ALA A 928 10.78 21.85 8.25
CA ALA A 928 11.45 20.60 8.61
C ALA A 928 10.77 19.40 7.91
N ALA A 929 11.54 18.52 7.26
CA ALA A 929 11.01 17.31 6.59
C ALA A 929 10.45 16.28 7.57
N VAL A 930 11.20 16.05 8.65
CA VAL A 930 10.83 15.23 9.81
C VAL A 930 11.51 15.80 11.05
N ILE A 931 10.82 15.74 12.18
CA ILE A 931 11.38 16.10 13.49
C ILE A 931 11.45 14.86 14.36
N VAL A 932 12.64 14.49 14.80
CA VAL A 932 12.88 13.47 15.81
C VAL A 932 13.04 14.16 17.16
N SER A 933 12.25 13.76 18.16
CA SER A 933 12.14 14.47 19.44
C SER A 933 11.85 13.51 20.61
N THR A 934 11.72 14.04 21.83
CA THR A 934 11.54 13.27 23.07
C THR A 934 10.20 13.60 23.74
N ILE A 935 9.41 12.56 24.06
CA ILE A 935 8.08 12.69 24.73
C ILE A 935 8.15 12.63 26.27
N ALA A 936 9.35 12.60 26.82
CA ALA A 936 9.62 12.57 28.24
C ALA A 936 10.90 13.34 28.56
N THR A 937 11.11 13.64 29.83
CA THR A 937 12.36 14.26 30.29
C THR A 937 13.56 13.34 30.04
N VAL A 938 14.61 13.89 29.42
CA VAL A 938 15.87 13.19 29.17
C VAL A 938 17.02 14.07 29.64
N PHE A 939 17.95 13.49 30.40
CA PHE A 939 19.17 14.18 30.83
C PHE A 939 20.03 14.57 29.62
N GLY A 940 20.55 15.79 29.59
CA GLY A 940 21.30 16.33 28.44
C GLY A 940 22.37 15.37 27.86
N PRO A 941 23.28 14.83 28.68
CA PRO A 941 24.28 13.85 28.22
C PRO A 941 23.68 12.58 27.60
N HIS A 942 22.55 12.09 28.11
CA HIS A 942 21.83 10.96 27.52
C HIS A 942 21.17 11.32 26.19
N ALA A 943 20.59 12.52 26.09
CA ALA A 943 20.03 13.00 24.83
C ALA A 943 21.10 13.03 23.73
N VAL A 944 22.32 13.47 24.07
CA VAL A 944 23.48 13.45 23.17
C VAL A 944 23.87 12.04 22.76
N ARG A 945 24.03 11.09 23.70
CA ARG A 945 24.38 9.69 23.38
C ARG A 945 23.31 8.99 22.54
N VAL A 946 22.03 9.23 22.82
CA VAL A 946 20.92 8.72 22.00
C VAL A 946 21.00 9.34 20.60
N GLY A 947 21.16 10.66 20.49
CA GLY A 947 21.31 11.35 19.21
C GLY A 947 22.48 10.84 18.38
N GLU A 948 23.64 10.63 19.01
CA GLU A 948 24.81 9.98 18.40
C GLU A 948 24.45 8.62 17.82
N LYS A 949 23.80 7.76 18.61
CA LYS A 949 23.47 6.41 18.15
C LYS A 949 22.42 6.39 17.04
N LEU A 950 21.42 7.26 17.12
CA LEU A 950 20.42 7.41 16.06
C LEU A 950 21.08 7.81 14.74
N LEU A 951 21.93 8.83 14.76
CA LEU A 951 22.65 9.30 13.57
C LEU A 951 23.65 8.26 13.07
N GLU A 952 24.24 7.47 13.96
CA GLU A 952 25.11 6.37 13.59
C GLU A 952 24.39 5.38 12.65
N VAL A 953 23.18 4.96 13.02
CA VAL A 953 22.40 3.99 12.25
C VAL A 953 21.82 4.64 10.99
N LEU A 954 21.21 5.82 11.10
CA LEU A 954 20.59 6.52 9.97
C LEU A 954 21.59 6.83 8.85
N LEU A 955 22.77 7.35 9.18
CA LEU A 955 23.81 7.66 8.19
C LEU A 955 24.49 6.41 7.60
N ALA A 956 24.45 5.27 8.30
CA ALA A 956 24.94 4.00 7.75
C ALA A 956 23.96 3.46 6.71
N ILE A 957 22.66 3.48 7.02
CA ILE A 957 21.58 3.09 6.11
C ILE A 957 21.58 3.97 4.85
N ASN A 958 21.64 5.30 5.02
CA ASN A 958 21.70 6.25 3.89
C ASN A 958 22.88 5.95 2.95
N ARG A 959 24.08 5.71 3.50
CA ARG A 959 25.27 5.37 2.69
C ARG A 959 25.12 4.06 1.94
N GLN A 960 24.59 3.02 2.59
CA GLN A 960 24.34 1.75 1.92
C GLN A 960 23.31 1.90 0.80
N SER A 961 22.25 2.70 1.00
CA SER A 961 21.30 3.01 -0.07
C SER A 961 21.93 3.75 -1.24
N THR A 962 22.77 4.76 -0.97
CA THR A 962 23.49 5.46 -2.04
C THR A 962 24.40 4.52 -2.83
N ALA A 963 25.14 3.64 -2.14
CA ALA A 963 26.04 2.68 -2.78
C ALA A 963 25.27 1.69 -3.67
N ASP A 964 24.14 1.17 -3.17
CA ASP A 964 23.30 0.25 -3.93
C ASP A 964 22.71 0.94 -5.18
N GLU A 965 22.17 2.15 -5.04
CA GLU A 965 21.69 2.95 -6.17
C GLU A 965 22.79 3.18 -7.23
N GLN A 966 24.01 3.54 -6.80
CA GLN A 966 25.15 3.77 -7.70
C GLN A 966 25.64 2.49 -8.40
N SER A 967 25.55 1.35 -7.73
CA SER A 967 25.90 0.04 -8.31
C SER A 967 24.87 -0.46 -9.34
N GLY A 968 23.73 0.23 -9.49
CA GLY A 968 22.62 -0.20 -10.33
C GLY A 968 21.95 -1.48 -9.82
N THR A 969 22.12 -1.81 -8.52
CA THR A 969 21.39 -2.93 -7.92
C THR A 969 19.93 -2.51 -7.74
N ALA A 970 19.09 -3.00 -8.64
CA ALA A 970 17.66 -2.72 -8.58
C ALA A 970 17.06 -3.37 -7.32
N ARG A 971 16.86 -2.57 -6.28
CA ARG A 971 16.15 -2.99 -5.07
C ARG A 971 14.65 -3.03 -5.33
N GLN A 972 13.99 -4.00 -4.70
CA GLN A 972 12.54 -4.04 -4.64
C GLN A 972 12.02 -2.82 -3.84
N PRO A 973 10.86 -2.24 -4.19
CA PRO A 973 10.39 -1.00 -3.57
C PRO A 973 10.27 -1.05 -2.03
N ASP A 974 9.98 -2.23 -1.47
CA ASP A 974 9.90 -2.45 -0.02
C ASP A 974 11.26 -2.63 0.68
N ALA A 975 12.28 -3.05 -0.07
CA ALA A 975 13.67 -3.15 0.41
C ALA A 975 14.38 -1.78 0.47
N VAL A 976 13.76 -0.74 -0.09
CA VAL A 976 14.25 0.63 0.07
C VAL A 976 14.01 1.05 1.53
N PRO A 977 15.07 1.36 2.31
CA PRO A 977 14.90 1.73 3.70
C PRO A 977 14.23 3.10 3.81
N CYS A 978 13.10 3.13 4.49
CA CYS A 978 12.41 4.37 4.84
C CYS A 978 12.75 4.79 6.28
N LEU A 979 12.53 6.05 6.58
CA LEU A 979 12.91 6.66 7.86
C LEU A 979 12.22 5.97 9.05
N GLY A 980 10.97 5.54 8.90
CA GLY A 980 10.23 4.86 9.97
C GLY A 980 10.92 3.57 10.45
N GLU A 981 11.28 2.69 9.52
CA GLU A 981 11.99 1.45 9.82
C GLU A 981 13.41 1.70 10.31
N ALA A 982 14.09 2.67 9.70
CA ALA A 982 15.44 3.06 10.09
C ALA A 982 15.49 3.60 11.52
N LEU A 983 14.53 4.44 11.91
CA LEU A 983 14.43 4.97 13.27
C LEU A 983 14.08 3.87 14.28
N ARG A 984 13.18 2.94 13.93
CA ARG A 984 12.89 1.76 14.77
C ARG A 984 14.13 0.89 14.97
N ALA A 985 14.91 0.64 13.91
CA ALA A 985 16.17 -0.09 13.98
C ALA A 985 17.19 0.66 14.87
N ALA A 986 17.28 1.98 14.71
CA ALA A 986 18.15 2.83 15.51
C ALA A 986 17.80 2.81 17.01
N LYS A 987 16.50 2.80 17.35
CA LYS A 987 16.02 2.64 18.75
C LYS A 987 16.42 1.30 19.35
N ARG A 988 16.29 0.21 18.58
CA ARG A 988 16.72 -1.14 19.02
C ARG A 988 18.22 -1.20 19.28
N GLN A 989 19.01 -0.63 18.37
CA GLN A 989 20.45 -0.59 18.52
C GLN A 989 20.88 0.28 19.71
N ALA A 990 20.22 1.41 19.95
CA ALA A 990 20.47 2.22 21.14
C ALA A 990 20.15 1.47 22.44
N LEU A 991 19.10 0.64 22.45
CA LEU A 991 18.82 -0.22 23.61
C LEU A 991 19.86 -1.31 23.82
N LEU A 992 20.39 -1.92 22.76
CA LEU A 992 21.51 -2.87 22.86
C LEU A 992 22.74 -2.24 23.52
N ASP A 993 22.95 -0.95 23.25
CA ASP A 993 24.01 -0.14 23.85
C ASP A 993 23.63 0.40 25.24
N SER A 994 22.57 -0.12 25.85
CA SER A 994 22.08 0.22 27.20
C SER A 994 21.63 1.67 27.34
N LEU A 995 20.94 2.20 26.32
CA LEU A 995 20.33 3.54 26.32
C LEU A 995 18.80 3.43 26.43
N PRO A 996 18.22 3.22 27.63
CA PRO A 996 16.76 3.08 27.83
C PRO A 996 15.97 4.31 27.35
N MET A 997 16.60 5.49 27.36
CA MET A 997 16.01 6.75 26.88
C MET A 997 15.66 6.74 25.38
N ALA A 998 16.17 5.78 24.61
CA ALA A 998 15.76 5.60 23.22
C ALA A 998 14.25 5.30 23.08
N LEU A 999 13.60 4.74 24.10
CA LEU A 999 12.13 4.53 24.11
C LEU A 999 11.35 5.84 24.00
N CYS A 1000 11.88 6.93 24.58
CA CYS A 1000 11.28 8.27 24.57
C CYS A 1000 11.36 8.96 23.20
N VAL A 1001 12.13 8.40 22.26
CA VAL A 1001 12.33 9.00 20.94
C VAL A 1001 11.10 8.77 20.08
N VAL A 1002 10.56 9.85 19.53
CA VAL A 1002 9.44 9.86 18.57
C VAL A 1002 9.81 10.66 17.33
N ALA A 1003 9.10 10.42 16.23
CA ALA A 1003 9.23 11.22 15.01
C ALA A 1003 7.89 11.82 14.59
N PHE A 1004 7.94 13.04 14.09
CA PHE A 1004 6.82 13.80 13.53
C PHE A 1004 7.09 14.13 12.06
N GLY A 1005 6.16 13.74 11.20
CA GLY A 1005 6.31 13.77 9.75
C GLY A 1005 6.06 12.40 9.13
N ASP A 1006 6.30 12.30 7.83
CA ASP A 1006 6.03 11.11 7.04
C ASP A 1006 7.04 9.99 7.31
N ALA A 1007 6.58 8.77 7.56
CA ALA A 1007 7.47 7.64 7.81
C ALA A 1007 8.13 7.11 6.52
N ASP A 1008 7.56 7.42 5.35
CA ASP A 1008 7.96 6.84 4.06
C ASP A 1008 9.14 7.59 3.38
N TRP A 1009 9.72 8.62 4.02
CA TRP A 1009 10.94 9.27 3.51
C TRP A 1009 12.04 8.22 3.27
N ARG A 1010 12.53 8.12 2.03
CA ARG A 1010 13.62 7.19 1.68
C ARG A 1010 14.95 7.75 2.16
N LEU A 1011 15.83 6.88 2.66
CA LEU A 1011 17.20 7.19 3.04
C LEU A 1011 18.18 6.70 1.99
#